data_AF-A0A171DB81-F1
#
_entry.id   AF-A0A171DB81-F1
#
_cell.length_a   1.000
_cell.length_b   1.000
_cell.length_c   1.000
_cell.angle_alpha   90.00
_cell.angle_beta   90.00
_cell.angle_gamma   90.00
#
_symmetry.space_group_name_H-M   'P 1'
#
loop_
_entity.id
_entity.type
_entity.pdbx_description
1 polymer ?
#
loop_
_entity_poly.entity_id
_entity_poly.type
_entity_poly.pdbx_seq_one_letter_code
_entity_poly.pdbx_strand_id
1 'polypeptide(L)'
;MTDVHRTIDAVWKLQAARIIAGLTRMVHDVGLAEELAQDALVSALEQWPASGVPDNPGAWLTAVAKRRAVDHIRRSRRLEHGQGRLAHELERQDREHGSGGDTEQDDVLRLMFVSCHPVLPTEARVALTLRLLGGLTTGEIARAFLVGESQIVRRIAAAKRTLAEERVPFELPGGPELAARLSSVLEVVYLIFNEGYSATSGDDLTRPELCLEALRLGRLLAGLAPHEAEVHGLVALMELQASRSAARTGPSGEPVLLHEQNRGRWDRLLIRRGFTAMLRAREIGGPPGPYVLQAAIAVCHAQARSAEETDWARIAALYGALARLLPTPVVQLNRAVALGMAHGPAAGLALVDSLTGDPALRDYHLLPSVRGDLLARLGRLEEARLEFERAASLAGNVAEHAFLHRRAAEIPAPAAPGPTLGQAAREFLERGGLDAGTVRSYGQTLRRLRLAVGDRTPLASLTADHVARAFTAAWGEAAAATWNRHRSAVRSFGAWASMEHLAAGLDRRAETRPRTRGIGPAQLEALWNRPDLPLRERTLWRLLHESAAGVTAVLSLNVEDLDLDDRRARAGDSWVSWRSGTARLLPDLVAGRTRGPLFLTDRRPGPSRVPAQADLCPETGRRRLSYERAEYLFKQATRALDPAGDGYTLRRLRYPT
;
A
#
# COMPACT_ATOMS: atom_id res chain seq x y z
N MET A 1 -19.67 -6.29 29.95
CA MET A 1 -19.39 -5.16 29.03
C MET A 1 -18.85 -5.62 27.67
N THR A 2 -17.84 -6.49 27.62
CA THR A 2 -17.23 -7.01 26.37
C THR A 2 -18.21 -7.83 25.51
N ASP A 3 -19.17 -8.50 26.13
CA ASP A 3 -20.16 -9.34 25.43
C ASP A 3 -21.19 -8.50 24.67
N VAL A 4 -21.79 -7.50 25.33
CA VAL A 4 -22.76 -6.57 24.71
C VAL A 4 -22.17 -5.83 23.51
N HIS A 5 -20.91 -5.37 23.58
CA HIS A 5 -20.26 -4.69 22.45
C HIS A 5 -20.07 -5.63 21.26
N ARG A 6 -19.66 -6.89 21.48
CA ARG A 6 -19.58 -7.89 20.41
C ARG A 6 -20.94 -8.20 19.81
N THR A 7 -21.98 -8.28 20.64
CA THR A 7 -23.36 -8.45 20.16
C THR A 7 -23.79 -7.28 19.28
N ILE A 8 -23.50 -6.05 19.70
CA ILE A 8 -23.78 -4.84 18.90
C ILE A 8 -23.07 -4.91 17.54
N ASP A 9 -21.77 -5.21 17.53
CA ASP A 9 -21.00 -5.31 16.28
C ASP A 9 -21.55 -6.41 15.35
N ALA A 10 -21.91 -7.57 15.90
CA ALA A 10 -22.48 -8.67 15.14
C ALA A 10 -23.87 -8.32 14.56
N VAL A 11 -24.74 -7.71 15.37
CA VAL A 11 -26.06 -7.24 14.94
C VAL A 11 -25.91 -6.17 13.85
N TRP A 12 -25.00 -5.22 14.04
CA TRP A 12 -24.74 -4.17 13.06
C TRP A 12 -24.28 -4.75 11.73
N LYS A 13 -23.28 -5.66 11.72
CA LYS A 13 -22.81 -6.33 10.50
C LYS A 13 -23.94 -7.08 9.77
N LEU A 14 -24.95 -7.59 10.48
CA LEU A 14 -26.09 -8.29 9.89
C LEU A 14 -27.22 -7.36 9.41
N GLN A 15 -27.43 -6.21 10.04
CA GLN A 15 -28.61 -5.36 9.82
C GLN A 15 -28.32 -4.03 9.13
N ALA A 16 -27.07 -3.55 9.13
CA ALA A 16 -26.70 -2.23 8.62
C ALA A 16 -27.20 -2.00 7.18
N ALA A 17 -26.97 -2.97 6.29
CA ALA A 17 -27.39 -2.88 4.89
C ALA A 17 -28.90 -2.65 4.75
N ARG A 18 -29.73 -3.39 5.50
CA ARG A 18 -31.20 -3.27 5.45
C ARG A 18 -31.67 -1.93 6.01
N ILE A 19 -31.08 -1.50 7.13
CA ILE A 19 -31.41 -0.22 7.77
C ILE A 19 -31.06 0.93 6.83
N ILE A 20 -29.82 0.97 6.32
CA ILE A 20 -29.35 2.04 5.44
C ILE A 20 -30.17 2.07 4.15
N ALA A 21 -30.48 0.91 3.56
CA ALA A 21 -31.29 0.83 2.35
C ALA A 21 -32.70 1.40 2.56
N GLY A 22 -33.39 0.97 3.62
CA GLY A 22 -34.72 1.48 3.94
C GLY A 22 -34.72 2.98 4.26
N LEU A 23 -33.68 3.50 4.93
CA LEU A 23 -33.53 4.93 5.17
C LEU A 23 -33.22 5.71 3.89
N THR A 24 -32.40 5.14 2.98
CA THR A 24 -32.08 5.77 1.69
C THR A 24 -33.35 5.96 0.87
N ARG A 25 -34.28 5.00 0.89
CA ARG A 25 -35.62 5.16 0.28
C ARG A 25 -36.40 6.33 0.88
N MET A 26 -36.26 6.61 2.18
CA MET A 26 -36.99 7.68 2.87
C MET A 26 -36.39 9.07 2.64
N VAL A 27 -35.05 9.19 2.61
CA VAL A 27 -34.35 10.49 2.56
C VAL A 27 -33.73 10.80 1.19
N HIS A 28 -33.71 9.82 0.27
CA HIS A 28 -33.13 9.91 -1.07
C HIS A 28 -31.65 10.33 -1.12
N ASP A 29 -30.91 10.09 -0.04
CA ASP A 29 -29.48 10.39 0.08
C ASP A 29 -28.79 9.30 0.91
N VAL A 30 -27.86 8.57 0.28
CA VAL A 30 -27.12 7.46 0.90
C VAL A 30 -26.22 7.94 2.05
N GLY A 31 -25.63 9.13 1.90
CA GLY A 31 -24.75 9.71 2.91
C GLY A 31 -25.52 10.02 4.18
N LEU A 32 -26.64 10.73 4.04
CA LEU A 32 -27.55 11.05 5.14
C LEU A 32 -28.17 9.80 5.76
N ALA A 33 -28.55 8.81 4.95
CA ALA A 33 -29.07 7.54 5.43
C ALA A 33 -28.05 6.79 6.31
N GLU A 34 -26.77 6.73 5.91
CA GLU A 34 -25.73 6.13 6.76
C GLU A 34 -25.56 6.89 8.07
N GLU A 35 -25.50 8.23 8.05
CA GLU A 35 -25.36 9.05 9.26
C GLU A 35 -26.50 8.79 10.26
N LEU A 36 -27.74 8.77 9.80
CA LEU A 36 -28.90 8.47 10.64
C LEU A 36 -28.90 7.04 11.19
N ALA A 37 -28.39 6.08 10.42
CA ALA A 37 -28.21 4.71 10.87
C ALA A 37 -27.10 4.63 11.94
N GLN A 38 -26.01 5.39 11.79
CA GLN A 38 -24.95 5.47 12.79
C GLN A 38 -25.44 6.12 14.09
N ASP A 39 -26.29 7.14 14.04
CA ASP A 39 -26.92 7.71 15.24
C ASP A 39 -27.74 6.68 16.03
N ALA A 40 -28.40 5.76 15.32
CA ALA A 40 -29.10 4.64 15.95
C ALA A 40 -28.14 3.64 16.59
N LEU A 41 -27.01 3.36 15.95
CA LEU A 41 -25.94 2.53 16.52
C LEU A 41 -25.34 3.17 17.79
N VAL A 42 -25.08 4.49 17.77
CA VAL A 42 -24.62 5.24 18.95
C VAL A 42 -25.64 5.12 20.09
N SER A 43 -26.93 5.25 19.77
CA SER A 43 -27.99 5.08 20.77
C SER A 43 -28.00 3.66 21.39
N ALA A 44 -27.69 2.61 20.61
CA ALA A 44 -27.55 1.25 21.14
C ALA A 44 -26.31 1.12 22.04
N LEU A 45 -25.17 1.69 21.64
CA LEU A 45 -23.92 1.70 22.42
C LEU A 45 -24.07 2.43 23.76
N GLU A 46 -24.92 3.46 23.83
CA GLU A 46 -25.21 4.19 25.07
C GLU A 46 -26.20 3.44 25.97
N GLN A 47 -27.26 2.85 25.40
CA GLN A 47 -28.39 2.33 26.18
C GLN A 47 -28.23 0.86 26.59
N TRP A 48 -27.82 -0.02 25.67
CA TRP A 48 -27.82 -1.46 25.91
C TRP A 48 -26.86 -1.93 27.02
N PRO A 49 -25.69 -1.27 27.26
CA PRO A 49 -24.87 -1.63 28.41
C PRO A 49 -25.57 -1.49 29.76
N ALA A 50 -26.54 -0.58 29.88
CA ALA A 50 -27.31 -0.34 31.10
C ALA A 50 -28.64 -1.11 31.12
N SER A 51 -29.36 -1.16 29.98
CA SER A 51 -30.69 -1.77 29.89
C SER A 51 -30.70 -3.25 29.51
N GLY A 52 -29.56 -3.79 29.09
CA GLY A 52 -29.49 -5.09 28.41
C GLY A 52 -29.79 -4.98 26.90
N VAL A 53 -29.44 -6.04 26.16
CA VAL A 53 -29.71 -6.18 24.72
C VAL A 53 -31.20 -6.54 24.52
N PRO A 54 -31.96 -5.81 23.68
CA PRO A 54 -33.36 -6.13 23.39
C PRO A 54 -33.55 -7.52 22.76
N ASP A 55 -34.74 -8.13 22.91
CA ASP A 55 -35.05 -9.45 22.33
C ASP A 55 -34.96 -9.47 20.79
N ASN A 56 -35.27 -8.34 20.14
CA ASN A 56 -35.05 -8.13 18.71
C ASN A 56 -34.18 -6.89 18.47
N PRO A 57 -32.84 -7.03 18.54
CA PRO A 57 -31.89 -5.93 18.39
C PRO A 57 -32.01 -5.22 17.03
N GLY A 58 -32.27 -5.99 15.96
CA GLY A 58 -32.40 -5.46 14.62
C GLY A 58 -33.62 -4.57 14.45
N ALA A 59 -34.79 -5.04 14.89
CA ALA A 59 -36.02 -4.24 14.85
C ALA A 59 -35.90 -2.96 15.70
N TRP A 60 -35.23 -3.03 16.84
CA TRP A 60 -34.95 -1.86 17.68
C TRP A 60 -34.12 -0.82 16.94
N LEU A 61 -33.00 -1.22 16.32
CA LEU A 61 -32.13 -0.33 15.55
C LEU A 61 -32.90 0.31 14.38
N THR A 62 -33.65 -0.48 13.61
CA THR A 62 -34.49 0.03 12.52
C THR A 62 -35.49 1.07 13.02
N ALA A 63 -36.17 0.80 14.13
CA ALA A 63 -37.17 1.71 14.70
C ALA A 63 -36.55 3.02 15.22
N VAL A 64 -35.36 2.98 15.81
CA VAL A 64 -34.64 4.19 16.23
C VAL A 64 -34.18 4.99 15.01
N ALA A 65 -33.60 4.32 14.01
CA ALA A 65 -33.10 4.99 12.83
C ALA A 65 -34.23 5.64 11.99
N LYS A 66 -35.36 4.94 11.81
CA LYS A 66 -36.56 5.50 11.16
C LYS A 66 -37.08 6.76 11.88
N ARG A 67 -37.12 6.74 13.22
CA ARG A 67 -37.52 7.93 14.01
C ARG A 67 -36.58 9.10 13.77
N ARG A 68 -35.27 8.87 13.78
CA ARG A 68 -34.26 9.91 13.48
C ARG A 68 -34.45 10.51 12.08
N ALA A 69 -34.74 9.68 11.07
CA ALA A 69 -35.01 10.13 9.71
C ALA A 69 -36.27 11.00 9.61
N VAL A 70 -37.37 10.59 10.25
CA VAL A 70 -38.60 11.39 10.32
C VAL A 70 -38.35 12.74 11.01
N ASP A 71 -37.59 12.74 12.11
CA ASP A 71 -37.23 13.97 12.82
C ASP A 71 -36.33 14.89 11.99
N HIS A 72 -35.41 14.34 11.21
CA HIS A 72 -34.61 15.10 10.25
C HIS A 72 -35.52 15.75 9.19
N ILE A 73 -36.39 14.98 8.53
CA ILE A 73 -37.32 15.50 7.51
C ILE A 73 -38.23 16.60 8.08
N ARG A 74 -38.74 16.41 9.31
CA ARG A 74 -39.54 17.43 10.02
C ARG A 74 -38.74 18.70 10.30
N ARG A 75 -37.46 18.60 10.64
CA ARG A 75 -36.58 19.77 10.86
C ARG A 75 -36.27 20.50 9.56
N SER A 76 -35.84 19.79 8.52
CA SER A 76 -35.48 20.39 7.22
C SER A 76 -36.68 21.13 6.61
N ARG A 77 -37.90 20.58 6.70
CA ARG A 77 -39.11 21.27 6.23
C ARG A 77 -39.51 22.50 7.05
N ARG A 78 -39.31 22.48 8.37
CA ARG A 78 -39.52 23.67 9.21
C ARG A 78 -38.56 24.81 8.85
N LEU A 79 -37.35 24.47 8.40
CA LEU A 79 -36.36 25.42 7.92
C LEU A 79 -36.66 25.90 6.50
N GLU A 80 -37.21 25.02 5.64
CA GLU A 80 -37.48 25.34 4.24
C GLU A 80 -38.80 26.11 4.05
N HIS A 81 -39.96 25.63 4.51
CA HIS A 81 -41.25 26.35 4.48
C HIS A 81 -42.24 25.68 5.45
N GLY A 82 -42.77 26.43 6.43
CA GLY A 82 -43.73 25.89 7.40
C GLY A 82 -45.04 25.41 6.78
N GLN A 83 -45.17 24.10 6.53
CA GLN A 83 -46.44 23.34 6.44
C GLN A 83 -46.20 21.81 6.34
N GLY A 84 -46.68 21.06 7.34
CA GLY A 84 -46.34 19.64 7.58
C GLY A 84 -47.25 18.59 6.95
N ARG A 85 -47.47 18.59 5.62
CA ARG A 85 -48.40 17.63 4.98
C ARG A 85 -47.77 16.35 4.40
N LEU A 86 -46.57 16.41 3.83
CA LEU A 86 -45.91 15.24 3.20
C LEU A 86 -45.42 14.15 4.20
N ALA A 87 -45.29 14.46 5.50
CA ALA A 87 -44.82 13.49 6.49
C ALA A 87 -45.91 12.46 6.86
N HIS A 88 -47.17 12.91 6.92
CA HIS A 88 -48.31 12.01 7.08
C HIS A 88 -48.48 11.10 5.87
N GLU A 89 -48.14 11.57 4.67
CA GLU A 89 -48.21 10.79 3.44
C GLU A 89 -47.13 9.70 3.37
N LEU A 90 -45.90 10.00 3.81
CA LEU A 90 -44.82 9.00 3.93
C LEU A 90 -45.06 7.99 5.07
N GLU A 91 -45.55 8.44 6.24
CA GLU A 91 -45.96 7.52 7.32
C GLU A 91 -47.15 6.65 6.89
N ARG A 92 -48.06 7.17 6.06
CA ARG A 92 -49.17 6.40 5.48
C ARG A 92 -48.67 5.43 4.41
N GLN A 93 -47.77 5.86 3.53
CA GLN A 93 -47.12 4.99 2.54
C GLN A 93 -46.33 3.86 3.22
N ASP A 94 -45.55 4.11 4.28
CA ASP A 94 -44.81 3.03 4.97
C ASP A 94 -45.74 2.08 5.76
N ARG A 95 -46.91 2.56 6.23
CA ARG A 95 -47.96 1.70 6.82
C ARG A 95 -48.75 0.91 5.78
N GLU A 96 -49.00 1.48 4.60
CA GLU A 96 -49.69 0.83 3.47
C GLU A 96 -48.79 -0.15 2.70
N HIS A 97 -47.48 0.12 2.63
CA HIS A 97 -46.46 -0.78 2.11
C HIS A 97 -45.87 -1.70 3.19
N GLY A 98 -46.47 -1.74 4.39
CA GLY A 98 -46.11 -2.62 5.51
C GLY A 98 -46.40 -4.11 5.29
N SER A 99 -46.37 -4.57 4.04
CA SER A 99 -46.64 -5.94 3.62
C SER A 99 -45.60 -6.40 2.61
N GLY A 100 -44.55 -7.09 3.09
CA GLY A 100 -43.74 -7.99 2.26
C GLY A 100 -42.24 -7.93 2.52
N GLY A 101 -41.64 -9.09 2.80
CA GLY A 101 -40.17 -9.24 2.83
C GLY A 101 -39.50 -8.90 1.49
N ASP A 102 -40.26 -8.82 0.41
CA ASP A 102 -39.79 -8.49 -0.94
C ASP A 102 -39.36 -7.03 -1.06
N THR A 103 -40.05 -6.07 -0.42
CA THR A 103 -39.67 -4.65 -0.48
C THR A 103 -38.34 -4.36 0.24
N GLU A 104 -38.08 -5.02 1.37
CA GLU A 104 -36.79 -4.88 2.07
C GLU A 104 -35.64 -5.51 1.28
N GLN A 105 -35.90 -6.62 0.59
CA GLN A 105 -34.93 -7.27 -0.30
C GLN A 105 -34.60 -6.36 -1.50
N ASP A 106 -35.62 -5.77 -2.12
CA ASP A 106 -35.46 -4.82 -3.21
C ASP A 106 -34.64 -3.60 -2.78
N ASP A 107 -34.88 -3.05 -1.59
CA ASP A 107 -34.12 -1.91 -1.07
C ASP A 107 -32.63 -2.24 -0.93
N VAL A 108 -32.27 -3.44 -0.44
CA VAL A 108 -30.86 -3.87 -0.35
C VAL A 108 -30.24 -4.03 -1.74
N LEU A 109 -30.98 -4.57 -2.71
CA LEU A 109 -30.52 -4.69 -4.09
C LEU A 109 -30.27 -3.30 -4.72
N ARG A 110 -31.18 -2.33 -4.50
CA ARG A 110 -30.99 -0.93 -4.91
C ARG A 110 -29.73 -0.34 -4.29
N LEU A 111 -29.49 -0.59 -3.00
CA LEU A 111 -28.29 -0.12 -2.31
C LEU A 111 -27.00 -0.71 -2.90
N MET A 112 -27.01 -1.99 -3.32
CA MET A 112 -25.89 -2.59 -4.04
C MET A 112 -25.63 -1.88 -5.38
N PHE A 113 -26.66 -1.60 -6.17
CA PHE A 113 -26.51 -0.89 -7.45
C PHE A 113 -25.97 0.54 -7.26
N VAL A 114 -26.47 1.27 -6.28
CA VAL A 114 -26.00 2.64 -5.99
C VAL A 114 -24.55 2.62 -5.49
N SER A 115 -24.20 1.69 -4.59
CA SER A 115 -22.83 1.56 -4.06
C SER A 115 -21.82 1.17 -5.15
N CYS A 116 -22.27 0.38 -6.13
CA CYS A 116 -21.48 -0.04 -7.29
C CYS A 116 -21.75 0.84 -8.53
N HIS A 117 -22.26 2.06 -8.39
CA HIS A 117 -22.60 2.88 -9.55
C HIS A 117 -21.33 3.25 -10.36
N PRO A 118 -21.30 3.07 -11.69
CA PRO A 118 -20.15 3.36 -12.57
C PRO A 118 -19.64 4.81 -12.56
N VAL A 119 -20.44 5.75 -12.04
CA VAL A 119 -19.97 7.15 -11.82
C VAL A 119 -18.84 7.20 -10.77
N LEU A 120 -18.75 6.18 -9.92
CA LEU A 120 -17.73 6.05 -8.91
C LEU A 120 -16.52 5.29 -9.47
N PRO A 121 -15.29 5.73 -9.17
CA PRO A 121 -14.10 4.94 -9.49
C PRO A 121 -14.13 3.60 -8.74
N THR A 122 -13.49 2.57 -9.31
CA THR A 122 -13.53 1.19 -8.79
C THR A 122 -13.17 1.09 -7.30
N GLU A 123 -12.11 1.78 -6.87
CA GLU A 123 -11.69 1.76 -5.46
C GLU A 123 -12.78 2.34 -4.54
N ALA A 124 -13.52 3.35 -5.00
CA ALA A 124 -14.62 3.94 -4.27
C ALA A 124 -15.83 2.99 -4.22
N ARG A 125 -16.17 2.31 -5.32
CA ARG A 125 -17.21 1.27 -5.34
C ARG A 125 -16.91 0.17 -4.31
N VAL A 126 -15.67 -0.33 -4.29
CA VAL A 126 -15.23 -1.37 -3.34
C VAL A 126 -15.33 -0.88 -1.89
N ALA A 127 -14.78 0.30 -1.58
CA ALA A 127 -14.78 0.83 -0.23
C ALA A 127 -16.20 1.14 0.28
N LEU A 128 -17.05 1.72 -0.58
CA LEU A 128 -18.43 2.05 -0.25
C LEU A 128 -19.27 0.78 -0.04
N THR A 129 -19.11 -0.24 -0.90
CA THR A 129 -19.82 -1.52 -0.75
C THR A 129 -19.42 -2.24 0.54
N LEU A 130 -18.14 -2.33 0.86
CA LEU A 130 -17.68 -2.92 2.13
C LEU A 130 -18.19 -2.14 3.35
N ARG A 131 -18.31 -0.83 3.24
CA ARG A 131 -18.80 0.02 4.31
C ARG A 131 -20.31 -0.15 4.54
N LEU A 132 -21.11 0.03 3.49
CA LEU A 132 -22.57 0.09 3.58
C LEU A 132 -23.21 -1.30 3.64
N LEU A 133 -22.75 -2.21 2.78
CA LEU A 133 -23.31 -3.56 2.69
C LEU A 133 -22.56 -4.52 3.59
N GLY A 134 -21.23 -4.39 3.66
CA GLY A 134 -20.37 -5.23 4.49
C GLY A 134 -20.39 -4.90 5.98
N GLY A 135 -20.76 -3.66 6.35
CA GLY A 135 -20.75 -3.21 7.74
C GLY A 135 -19.34 -3.09 8.33
N LEU A 136 -18.29 -3.04 7.49
CA LEU A 136 -16.92 -2.86 7.94
C LEU A 136 -16.67 -1.42 8.38
N THR A 137 -15.81 -1.27 9.39
CA THR A 137 -15.24 0.00 9.82
C THR A 137 -14.21 0.51 8.83
N THR A 138 -13.95 1.83 8.86
CA THR A 138 -12.88 2.44 8.05
C THR A 138 -11.51 1.85 8.37
N GLY A 139 -11.26 1.53 9.63
CA GLY A 139 -10.03 0.85 10.07
C GLY A 139 -9.91 -0.59 9.56
N GLU A 140 -10.99 -1.37 9.57
CA GLU A 140 -11.00 -2.72 8.99
C GLU A 140 -10.72 -2.66 7.48
N ILE A 141 -11.38 -1.76 6.73
CA ILE A 141 -11.14 -1.58 5.29
C ILE A 141 -9.69 -1.13 5.04
N ALA A 142 -9.19 -0.16 5.81
CA ALA A 142 -7.83 0.35 5.65
C ALA A 142 -6.77 -0.75 5.85
N ARG A 143 -6.95 -1.58 6.89
CA ARG A 143 -6.10 -2.75 7.16
C ARG A 143 -6.21 -3.76 6.03
N ALA A 144 -7.42 -4.03 5.56
CA ALA A 144 -7.69 -5.01 4.52
C ALA A 144 -7.12 -4.65 3.15
N PHE A 145 -6.78 -3.38 2.89
CA PHE A 145 -6.14 -2.91 1.65
C PHE A 145 -4.74 -2.31 1.88
N LEU A 146 -4.19 -2.39 3.09
CA LEU A 146 -2.88 -1.84 3.48
C LEU A 146 -2.70 -0.34 3.12
N VAL A 147 -3.76 0.44 3.27
CA VAL A 147 -3.76 1.90 3.06
C VAL A 147 -4.02 2.64 4.36
N GLY A 148 -3.72 3.95 4.39
CA GLY A 148 -4.01 4.76 5.58
C GLY A 148 -5.52 4.95 5.79
N GLU A 149 -5.97 4.87 7.04
CA GLU A 149 -7.40 5.05 7.38
C GLU A 149 -7.96 6.40 6.91
N SER A 150 -7.16 7.47 6.98
CA SER A 150 -7.55 8.79 6.45
C SER A 150 -7.78 8.81 4.94
N GLN A 151 -7.20 7.88 4.18
CA GLN A 151 -7.45 7.73 2.74
C GLN A 151 -8.81 7.06 2.52
N ILE A 152 -9.14 6.02 3.28
CA ILE A 152 -10.45 5.35 3.21
C ILE A 152 -11.58 6.30 3.60
N VAL A 153 -11.43 7.06 4.69
CA VAL A 153 -12.42 8.06 5.12
C VAL A 153 -12.70 9.06 3.99
N ARG A 154 -11.64 9.62 3.39
CA ARG A 154 -11.76 10.58 2.28
C ARG A 154 -12.40 9.94 1.05
N ARG A 155 -12.03 8.69 0.73
CA ARG A 155 -12.57 7.94 -0.41
C ARG A 155 -14.07 7.69 -0.27
N ILE A 156 -14.52 7.23 0.89
CA ILE A 156 -15.96 6.99 1.17
C ILE A 156 -16.74 8.31 1.16
N ALA A 157 -16.22 9.36 1.81
CA ALA A 157 -16.87 10.66 1.83
C ALA A 157 -16.99 11.28 0.43
N ALA A 158 -15.95 11.16 -0.40
CA ALA A 158 -15.99 11.61 -1.79
C ALA A 158 -17.02 10.80 -2.61
N ALA A 159 -17.06 9.47 -2.43
CA ALA A 159 -18.00 8.61 -3.14
C ALA A 159 -19.47 9.01 -2.86
N LYS A 160 -19.82 9.20 -1.58
CA LYS A 160 -21.16 9.67 -1.19
C LYS A 160 -21.50 11.03 -1.78
N ARG A 161 -20.56 11.96 -1.74
CA ARG A 161 -20.74 13.30 -2.32
C ARG A 161 -21.01 13.23 -3.82
N THR A 162 -20.22 12.45 -4.56
CA THR A 162 -20.42 12.23 -5.99
C THR A 162 -21.80 11.63 -6.28
N LEU A 163 -22.25 10.63 -5.52
CA LEU A 163 -23.60 10.06 -5.70
C LEU A 163 -24.71 11.10 -5.50
N ALA A 164 -24.57 11.99 -4.51
CA ALA A 164 -25.53 13.06 -4.23
C ALA A 164 -25.50 14.17 -5.29
N GLU A 165 -24.31 14.62 -5.70
CA GLU A 165 -24.11 15.65 -6.74
C GLU A 165 -24.68 15.19 -8.09
N GLU A 166 -24.44 13.93 -8.45
CA GLU A 166 -24.91 13.29 -9.69
C GLU A 166 -26.38 12.83 -9.60
N ARG A 167 -27.02 12.98 -8.44
CA ARG A 167 -28.43 12.62 -8.17
C ARG A 167 -28.76 11.20 -8.63
N VAL A 168 -27.89 10.24 -8.30
CA VAL A 168 -28.08 8.85 -8.69
C VAL A 168 -29.41 8.33 -8.08
N PRO A 169 -30.37 7.86 -8.89
CA PRO A 169 -31.67 7.44 -8.40
C PRO A 169 -31.57 6.16 -7.57
N PHE A 170 -32.34 6.09 -6.47
CA PHE A 170 -32.47 4.89 -5.64
C PHE A 170 -33.61 3.99 -6.15
N GLU A 171 -33.42 3.45 -7.36
CA GLU A 171 -34.42 2.66 -8.08
C GLU A 171 -33.81 1.36 -8.62
N LEU A 172 -34.65 0.36 -8.89
CA LEU A 172 -34.20 -0.84 -9.59
C LEU A 172 -34.12 -0.52 -11.10
N PRO A 173 -32.97 -0.75 -11.75
CA PRO A 173 -32.83 -0.52 -13.18
C PRO A 173 -33.74 -1.47 -13.97
N GLY A 174 -34.47 -0.94 -14.95
CA GLY A 174 -35.33 -1.72 -15.82
C GLY A 174 -34.61 -2.29 -17.05
N GLY A 175 -35.05 -3.45 -17.52
CA GLY A 175 -34.69 -3.98 -18.84
C GLY A 175 -33.17 -4.07 -19.10
N PRO A 176 -32.65 -3.51 -20.21
CA PRO A 176 -31.23 -3.63 -20.58
C PRO A 176 -30.24 -3.00 -19.59
N GLU A 177 -30.68 -2.00 -18.80
CA GLU A 177 -29.80 -1.33 -17.83
C GLU A 177 -29.44 -2.26 -16.67
N LEU A 178 -30.34 -3.20 -16.31
CA LEU A 178 -30.13 -4.17 -15.24
C LEU A 178 -28.84 -4.97 -15.46
N ALA A 179 -28.61 -5.45 -16.69
CA ALA A 179 -27.42 -6.25 -17.01
C ALA A 179 -26.11 -5.47 -16.81
N ALA A 180 -26.07 -4.20 -17.22
CA ALA A 180 -24.89 -3.35 -17.06
C ALA A 180 -24.62 -3.02 -15.57
N ARG A 181 -25.67 -2.71 -14.80
CA ARG A 181 -25.57 -2.44 -13.36
C ARG A 181 -25.15 -3.69 -12.59
N LEU A 182 -25.73 -4.83 -12.93
CA LEU A 182 -25.39 -6.12 -12.33
C LEU A 182 -23.93 -6.50 -12.61
N SER A 183 -23.45 -6.31 -13.84
CA SER A 183 -22.04 -6.52 -14.18
C SER A 183 -21.09 -5.73 -13.26
N SER A 184 -21.41 -4.47 -12.98
CA SER A 184 -20.66 -3.62 -12.05
C SER A 184 -20.66 -4.19 -10.61
N VAL A 185 -21.80 -4.69 -10.14
CA VAL A 185 -21.90 -5.32 -8.81
C VAL A 185 -21.06 -6.59 -8.74
N LEU A 186 -21.18 -7.46 -9.76
CA LEU A 186 -20.43 -8.71 -9.84
C LEU A 186 -18.91 -8.45 -9.86
N GLU A 187 -18.47 -7.46 -10.63
CA GLU A 187 -17.08 -7.01 -10.68
C GLU A 187 -16.58 -6.61 -9.28
N VAL A 188 -17.32 -5.74 -8.57
CA VAL A 188 -16.93 -5.27 -7.24
C VAL A 188 -16.85 -6.43 -6.23
N VAL A 189 -17.85 -7.31 -6.21
CA VAL A 189 -17.86 -8.48 -5.32
C VAL A 189 -16.67 -9.40 -5.62
N TYR A 190 -16.37 -9.65 -6.89
CA TYR A 190 -15.24 -10.49 -7.27
C TYR A 190 -13.88 -9.84 -6.98
N LEU A 191 -13.75 -8.52 -7.12
CA LEU A 191 -12.54 -7.78 -6.74
C LEU A 191 -12.26 -7.90 -5.24
N ILE A 192 -13.29 -7.75 -4.39
CA ILE A 192 -13.17 -7.96 -2.94
C ILE A 192 -12.71 -9.40 -2.67
N PHE A 193 -13.32 -10.38 -3.35
CA PHE A 193 -12.95 -11.79 -3.18
C PHE A 193 -11.50 -12.04 -3.58
N ASN A 194 -11.06 -11.54 -4.74
CA ASN A 194 -9.71 -11.75 -5.26
C ASN A 194 -8.63 -11.15 -4.35
N GLU A 195 -8.83 -9.94 -3.86
CA GLU A 195 -7.90 -9.30 -2.90
C GLU A 195 -7.83 -10.08 -1.58
N GLY A 196 -8.93 -10.71 -1.18
CA GLY A 196 -8.93 -11.67 -0.07
C GLY A 196 -8.22 -12.99 -0.38
N TYR A 197 -8.41 -13.52 -1.58
CA TYR A 197 -8.02 -14.89 -1.94
C TYR A 197 -6.56 -15.00 -2.39
N SER A 198 -6.02 -13.95 -2.99
CA SER A 198 -4.59 -13.80 -3.33
C SER A 198 -4.19 -12.36 -3.05
N ALA A 199 -3.62 -12.11 -1.86
CA ALA A 199 -3.32 -10.75 -1.42
C ALA A 199 -2.19 -10.13 -2.25
N THR A 200 -2.49 -9.05 -2.96
CA THR A 200 -1.58 -8.37 -3.90
C THR A 200 -0.30 -7.85 -3.23
N SER A 201 -0.34 -7.62 -1.92
CA SER A 201 0.77 -7.08 -1.13
C SER A 201 0.70 -7.50 0.35
N GLY A 202 1.83 -7.34 1.04
CA GLY A 202 1.98 -7.66 2.45
C GLY A 202 2.64 -9.02 2.70
N ASP A 203 2.57 -9.48 3.95
CA ASP A 203 3.22 -10.70 4.42
C ASP A 203 2.33 -11.94 4.25
N ASP A 204 1.01 -11.78 4.40
CA ASP A 204 0.04 -12.87 4.27
C ASP A 204 -0.35 -13.12 2.81
N LEU A 205 -0.51 -14.39 2.42
CA LEU A 205 -0.96 -14.79 1.07
C LEU A 205 -2.47 -14.60 0.85
N THR A 206 -3.23 -14.53 1.94
CA THR A 206 -4.70 -14.42 1.92
C THR A 206 -5.17 -13.49 3.03
N ARG A 207 -6.29 -12.81 2.82
CA ARG A 207 -7.03 -12.05 3.83
C ARG A 207 -8.41 -12.69 4.00
N PRO A 208 -8.55 -13.72 4.86
CA PRO A 208 -9.76 -14.54 4.96
C PRO A 208 -11.03 -13.73 5.24
N GLU A 209 -10.91 -12.64 6.00
CA GLU A 209 -12.02 -11.75 6.32
C GLU A 209 -12.68 -11.16 5.06
N LEU A 210 -11.89 -10.75 4.06
CA LEU A 210 -12.40 -10.25 2.79
C LEU A 210 -13.07 -11.35 1.95
N CYS A 211 -12.49 -12.55 1.92
CA CYS A 211 -13.10 -13.69 1.23
C CYS A 211 -14.47 -14.04 1.80
N LEU A 212 -14.56 -14.11 3.14
CA LEU A 212 -15.81 -14.42 3.83
C LEU A 212 -16.86 -13.34 3.58
N GLU A 213 -16.45 -12.08 3.57
CA GLU A 213 -17.35 -10.97 3.28
C GLU A 213 -17.84 -10.97 1.83
N ALA A 214 -16.96 -11.19 0.85
CA ALA A 214 -17.36 -11.33 -0.54
C ALA A 214 -18.29 -12.53 -0.78
N LEU A 215 -18.05 -13.67 -0.12
CA LEU A 215 -18.95 -14.82 -0.16
C LEU A 215 -20.33 -14.48 0.43
N ARG A 216 -20.37 -13.73 1.53
CA ARG A 216 -21.62 -13.27 2.14
C ARG A 216 -22.39 -12.36 1.18
N LEU A 217 -21.71 -11.37 0.60
CA LEU A 217 -22.30 -10.45 -0.38
C LEU A 217 -22.77 -11.17 -1.65
N GLY A 218 -21.99 -12.11 -2.18
CA GLY A 218 -22.38 -12.91 -3.34
C GLY A 218 -23.62 -13.78 -3.08
N ARG A 219 -23.69 -14.45 -1.92
CA ARG A 219 -24.88 -15.23 -1.53
C ARG A 219 -26.10 -14.36 -1.32
N LEU A 220 -25.93 -13.17 -0.74
CA LEU A 220 -26.99 -12.18 -0.62
C LEU A 220 -27.49 -11.78 -2.01
N LEU A 221 -26.60 -11.43 -2.94
CA LEU A 221 -26.97 -11.10 -4.31
C LEU A 221 -27.69 -12.26 -5.03
N ALA A 222 -27.26 -13.51 -4.82
CA ALA A 222 -27.94 -14.69 -5.39
C ALA A 222 -29.37 -14.89 -4.84
N GLY A 223 -29.64 -14.47 -3.61
CA GLY A 223 -30.98 -14.43 -3.05
C GLY A 223 -31.83 -13.31 -3.64
N LEU A 224 -31.22 -12.15 -3.90
CA LEU A 224 -31.89 -10.95 -4.44
C LEU A 224 -32.13 -11.02 -5.95
N ALA A 225 -31.28 -11.74 -6.69
CA ALA A 225 -31.35 -11.89 -8.14
C ALA A 225 -31.35 -13.39 -8.53
N PRO A 226 -32.39 -14.16 -8.12
CA PRO A 226 -32.37 -15.62 -8.23
C PRO A 226 -32.47 -16.14 -9.67
N HIS A 227 -32.85 -15.29 -10.62
CA HIS A 227 -33.01 -15.61 -12.04
C HIS A 227 -31.80 -15.19 -12.90
N GLU A 228 -30.73 -14.69 -12.29
CA GLU A 228 -29.54 -14.21 -13.00
C GLU A 228 -28.43 -15.26 -12.98
N ALA A 229 -28.16 -15.89 -14.13
CA ALA A 229 -27.19 -16.99 -14.22
C ALA A 229 -25.77 -16.58 -13.79
N GLU A 230 -25.33 -15.36 -14.15
CA GLU A 230 -23.99 -14.85 -13.81
C GLU A 230 -23.79 -14.61 -12.32
N VAL A 231 -24.85 -14.30 -11.57
CA VAL A 231 -24.79 -14.18 -10.11
C VAL A 231 -24.47 -15.53 -9.47
N HIS A 232 -25.20 -16.57 -9.89
CA HIS A 232 -24.96 -17.93 -9.43
C HIS A 232 -23.60 -18.46 -9.92
N GLY A 233 -23.18 -18.08 -11.12
CA GLY A 233 -21.84 -18.35 -11.64
C GLY A 233 -20.74 -17.75 -10.76
N LEU A 234 -20.86 -16.48 -10.37
CA LEU A 234 -19.89 -15.83 -9.49
C LEU A 234 -19.85 -16.50 -8.11
N VAL A 235 -21.00 -16.80 -7.51
CA VAL A 235 -21.06 -17.53 -6.23
C VAL A 235 -20.38 -18.90 -6.38
N ALA A 236 -20.69 -19.66 -7.43
CA ALA A 236 -20.06 -20.95 -7.68
C ALA A 236 -18.53 -20.84 -7.77
N LEU A 237 -18.03 -19.86 -8.52
CA LEU A 237 -16.60 -19.59 -8.66
C LEU A 237 -15.94 -19.32 -7.30
N MET A 238 -16.49 -18.38 -6.52
CA MET A 238 -15.94 -17.99 -5.23
C MET A 238 -15.97 -19.13 -4.21
N GLU A 239 -17.08 -19.90 -4.14
CA GLU A 239 -17.21 -21.06 -3.24
C GLU A 239 -16.16 -22.13 -3.56
N LEU A 240 -15.98 -22.44 -4.84
CA LEU A 240 -15.03 -23.45 -5.30
C LEU A 240 -13.57 -23.00 -5.09
N GLN A 241 -13.26 -21.73 -5.32
CA GLN A 241 -11.95 -21.17 -5.00
C GLN A 241 -11.69 -21.19 -3.49
N ALA A 242 -12.64 -20.69 -2.68
CA ALA A 242 -12.53 -20.64 -1.23
C ALA A 242 -12.41 -22.04 -0.59
N SER A 243 -12.98 -23.08 -1.21
CA SER A 243 -12.87 -24.46 -0.73
C SER A 243 -11.43 -24.93 -0.56
N ARG A 244 -10.49 -24.32 -1.28
CA ARG A 244 -9.07 -24.69 -1.30
C ARG A 244 -8.23 -23.96 -0.27
N SER A 245 -8.79 -23.00 0.48
CA SER A 245 -8.02 -22.06 1.31
C SER A 245 -7.04 -22.77 2.25
N ALA A 246 -7.48 -23.84 2.91
CA ALA A 246 -6.65 -24.62 3.83
C ALA A 246 -5.51 -25.42 3.14
N ALA A 247 -5.58 -25.63 1.83
CA ALA A 247 -4.61 -26.40 1.06
C ALA A 247 -3.64 -25.51 0.25
N ARG A 248 -3.81 -24.18 0.28
CA ARG A 248 -2.99 -23.22 -0.48
C ARG A 248 -1.67 -22.88 0.18
N THR A 249 -1.56 -23.11 1.49
CA THR A 249 -0.36 -22.78 2.27
C THR A 249 0.21 -24.03 2.94
N GLY A 250 1.53 -24.16 2.88
CA GLY A 250 2.26 -25.21 3.58
C GLY A 250 2.55 -24.84 5.04
N PRO A 251 3.17 -25.74 5.81
CA PRO A 251 3.41 -25.55 7.25
C PRO A 251 4.27 -24.32 7.59
N SER A 252 5.11 -23.84 6.66
CA SER A 252 5.94 -22.65 6.83
C SER A 252 5.34 -21.39 6.20
N GLY A 253 4.06 -21.43 5.80
CA GLY A 253 3.36 -20.31 5.16
C GLY A 253 3.65 -20.15 3.68
N GLU A 254 4.36 -21.09 3.06
CA GLU A 254 4.71 -21.08 1.65
C GLU A 254 3.50 -21.37 0.74
N PRO A 255 3.43 -20.75 -0.46
CA PRO A 255 2.44 -21.11 -1.46
C PRO A 255 2.59 -22.57 -1.92
N VAL A 256 1.47 -23.27 -2.05
CA VAL A 256 1.40 -24.63 -2.64
C VAL A 256 0.70 -24.56 -4.00
N LEU A 257 1.38 -25.03 -5.06
CA LEU A 257 0.85 -24.99 -6.41
C LEU A 257 -0.42 -25.83 -6.53
N LEU A 258 -1.38 -25.42 -7.36
CA LEU A 258 -2.69 -26.05 -7.46
C LEU A 258 -2.65 -27.59 -7.65
N HIS A 259 -1.69 -28.10 -8.43
CA HIS A 259 -1.54 -29.54 -8.68
C HIS A 259 -0.86 -30.30 -7.53
N GLU A 260 -0.17 -29.60 -6.63
CA GLU A 260 0.47 -30.15 -5.43
C GLU A 260 -0.45 -30.08 -4.20
N GLN A 261 -1.56 -29.33 -4.29
CA GLN A 261 -2.50 -29.18 -3.18
C GLN A 261 -3.16 -30.52 -2.83
N ASN A 262 -3.11 -30.87 -1.55
CA ASN A 262 -3.85 -32.03 -1.05
C ASN A 262 -5.37 -31.78 -1.14
N ARG A 263 -6.02 -32.38 -2.14
CA ARG A 263 -7.47 -32.26 -2.38
C ARG A 263 -8.33 -32.84 -1.26
N GLY A 264 -7.77 -33.70 -0.40
CA GLY A 264 -8.43 -34.17 0.82
C GLY A 264 -8.66 -33.05 1.85
N ARG A 265 -7.86 -31.97 1.80
CA ARG A 265 -8.01 -30.78 2.66
C ARG A 265 -8.98 -29.74 2.09
N TRP A 266 -9.58 -29.98 0.93
CA TRP A 266 -10.55 -29.04 0.35
C TRP A 266 -11.90 -29.15 1.06
N ASP A 267 -12.50 -28.00 1.38
CA ASP A 267 -13.76 -27.92 2.11
C ASP A 267 -14.92 -28.48 1.28
N ARG A 268 -15.45 -29.61 1.73
CA ARG A 268 -16.54 -30.33 1.03
C ARG A 268 -17.86 -29.59 1.07
N LEU A 269 -18.12 -28.77 2.09
CA LEU A 269 -19.34 -27.97 2.17
C LEU A 269 -19.31 -26.85 1.12
N LEU A 270 -18.18 -26.14 1.00
CA LEU A 270 -18.00 -25.09 -0.01
C LEU A 270 -18.05 -25.68 -1.43
N ILE A 271 -17.45 -26.85 -1.67
CA ILE A 271 -17.57 -27.56 -2.96
C ILE A 271 -19.04 -27.86 -3.30
N ARG A 272 -19.80 -28.41 -2.35
CA ARG A 272 -21.22 -28.73 -2.55
C ARG A 272 -22.02 -27.46 -2.87
N ARG A 273 -21.82 -26.37 -2.11
CA ARG A 273 -22.48 -25.08 -2.37
C ARG A 273 -22.13 -24.53 -3.75
N GLY A 274 -20.86 -24.60 -4.15
CA GLY A 274 -20.41 -24.17 -5.46
C GLY A 274 -21.05 -24.98 -6.60
N PHE A 275 -21.19 -26.30 -6.43
CA PHE A 275 -21.91 -27.14 -7.39
C PHE A 275 -23.40 -26.82 -7.45
N THR A 276 -24.06 -26.59 -6.31
CA THR A 276 -25.47 -26.18 -6.28
C THR A 276 -25.68 -24.86 -7.00
N ALA A 277 -24.84 -23.86 -6.76
CA ALA A 277 -24.92 -22.58 -7.47
C ALA A 277 -24.67 -22.74 -8.97
N MET A 278 -23.70 -23.56 -9.38
CA MET A 278 -23.46 -23.84 -10.81
C MET A 278 -24.65 -24.56 -11.47
N LEU A 279 -25.29 -25.51 -10.78
CA LEU A 279 -26.49 -26.16 -11.28
C LEU A 279 -27.62 -25.15 -11.46
N ARG A 280 -27.81 -24.23 -10.50
CA ARG A 280 -28.79 -23.16 -10.62
C ARG A 280 -28.54 -22.25 -11.82
N ALA A 281 -27.29 -21.84 -12.05
CA ALA A 281 -26.91 -21.06 -13.22
C ALA A 281 -27.25 -21.79 -14.54
N ARG A 282 -27.06 -23.11 -14.58
CA ARG A 282 -27.40 -23.95 -15.74
C ARG A 282 -28.90 -24.11 -15.95
N GLU A 283 -29.67 -24.24 -14.88
CA GLU A 283 -31.14 -24.36 -14.93
C GLU A 283 -31.80 -23.09 -15.47
N ILE A 284 -31.27 -21.92 -15.10
CA ILE A 284 -31.71 -20.63 -15.63
C ILE A 284 -31.49 -20.55 -17.15
N GLY A 285 -30.36 -21.08 -17.62
CA GLY A 285 -30.02 -21.13 -19.05
C GLY A 285 -29.52 -19.80 -19.60
N GLY A 286 -29.55 -19.67 -20.93
CA GLY A 286 -28.99 -18.51 -21.66
C GLY A 286 -27.51 -18.68 -22.02
N PRO A 287 -26.95 -17.73 -22.79
CA PRO A 287 -25.53 -17.74 -23.15
C PRO A 287 -24.66 -17.51 -21.90
N PRO A 288 -23.61 -18.31 -21.67
CA PRO A 288 -22.78 -18.19 -20.48
C PRO A 288 -21.94 -16.91 -20.53
N GLY A 289 -21.97 -16.13 -19.45
CA GLY A 289 -21.11 -14.97 -19.28
C GLY A 289 -19.75 -15.33 -18.66
N PRO A 290 -18.92 -14.32 -18.33
CA PRO A 290 -17.57 -14.55 -17.84
C PRO A 290 -17.50 -15.35 -16.53
N TYR A 291 -18.46 -15.18 -15.61
CA TYR A 291 -18.43 -15.85 -14.32
C TYR A 291 -18.92 -17.28 -14.38
N VAL A 292 -19.94 -17.58 -15.19
CA VAL A 292 -20.37 -18.97 -15.43
C VAL A 292 -19.25 -19.79 -16.10
N LEU A 293 -18.52 -19.21 -17.06
CA LEU A 293 -17.38 -19.89 -17.70
C LEU A 293 -16.23 -20.13 -16.72
N GLN A 294 -15.87 -19.14 -15.90
CA GLN A 294 -14.85 -19.30 -14.87
C GLN A 294 -15.25 -20.32 -13.80
N ALA A 295 -16.53 -20.32 -13.39
CA ALA A 295 -17.06 -21.33 -12.48
C ALA A 295 -16.99 -22.73 -13.08
N ALA A 296 -17.31 -22.90 -14.37
CA ALA A 296 -17.18 -24.18 -15.06
C ALA A 296 -15.73 -24.71 -15.05
N ILE A 297 -14.74 -23.82 -15.18
CA ILE A 297 -13.31 -24.17 -15.05
C ILE A 297 -13.02 -24.64 -13.61
N ALA A 298 -13.47 -23.89 -12.61
CA ALA A 298 -13.30 -24.27 -11.20
C ALA A 298 -13.99 -25.61 -10.86
N VAL A 299 -15.14 -25.90 -11.47
CA VAL A 299 -15.85 -27.18 -11.34
C VAL A 299 -15.00 -28.34 -11.85
N CYS A 300 -14.31 -28.19 -12.98
CA CYS A 300 -13.45 -29.24 -13.52
C CYS A 300 -12.34 -29.62 -12.51
N HIS A 301 -11.76 -28.62 -11.83
CA HIS A 301 -10.80 -28.88 -10.76
C HIS A 301 -11.43 -29.55 -9.55
N ALA A 302 -12.59 -29.08 -9.09
CA ALA A 302 -13.25 -29.62 -7.89
C ALA A 302 -13.86 -31.02 -8.07
N GLN A 303 -14.16 -31.43 -9.31
CA GLN A 303 -14.69 -32.76 -9.61
C GLN A 303 -13.61 -33.84 -9.59
N ALA A 304 -12.38 -33.52 -10.02
CA ALA A 304 -11.30 -34.49 -10.06
C ALA A 304 -10.79 -34.84 -8.64
N ARG A 305 -10.57 -36.12 -8.36
CA ARG A 305 -10.16 -36.57 -7.01
C ARG A 305 -8.68 -36.37 -6.76
N SER A 306 -7.86 -36.41 -7.82
CA SER A 306 -6.44 -36.11 -7.80
C SER A 306 -6.07 -35.08 -8.86
N ALA A 307 -4.83 -34.59 -8.85
CA ALA A 307 -4.36 -33.63 -9.85
C ALA A 307 -4.34 -34.22 -11.26
N GLU A 308 -3.97 -35.49 -11.37
CA GLU A 308 -3.83 -36.26 -12.61
C GLU A 308 -5.18 -36.52 -13.28
N GLU A 309 -6.26 -36.67 -12.51
CA GLU A 309 -7.63 -36.85 -13.02
C GLU A 309 -8.24 -35.55 -13.59
N THR A 310 -7.54 -34.42 -13.55
CA THR A 310 -8.08 -33.13 -14.01
C THR A 310 -8.25 -33.12 -15.52
N ASP A 311 -9.47 -32.85 -16.00
CA ASP A 311 -9.79 -32.74 -17.42
C ASP A 311 -9.26 -31.42 -18.02
N TRP A 312 -7.97 -31.42 -18.35
CA TRP A 312 -7.30 -30.26 -18.94
C TRP A 312 -7.77 -29.93 -20.35
N ALA A 313 -8.22 -30.92 -21.14
CA ALA A 313 -8.77 -30.70 -22.46
C ALA A 313 -10.05 -29.85 -22.39
N ARG A 314 -10.95 -30.18 -21.44
CA ARG A 314 -12.14 -29.39 -21.17
C ARG A 314 -11.81 -28.01 -20.63
N ILE A 315 -10.85 -27.89 -19.72
CA ILE A 315 -10.41 -26.59 -19.18
C ILE A 315 -9.85 -25.70 -20.31
N ALA A 316 -9.04 -26.24 -21.22
CA ALA A 316 -8.52 -25.50 -22.36
C ALA A 316 -9.64 -25.03 -23.32
N ALA A 317 -10.66 -25.87 -23.56
CA ALA A 317 -11.83 -25.48 -24.33
C ALA A 317 -12.65 -24.35 -23.66
N LEU A 318 -12.84 -24.43 -22.34
CA LEU A 318 -13.53 -23.40 -21.55
C LEU A 318 -12.76 -22.07 -21.55
N TYR A 319 -11.43 -22.09 -21.38
CA TYR A 319 -10.61 -20.90 -21.55
C TYR A 319 -10.65 -20.36 -22.98
N GLY A 320 -10.75 -21.23 -23.99
CA GLY A 320 -10.98 -20.82 -25.38
C GLY A 320 -12.30 -20.07 -25.58
N ALA A 321 -13.38 -20.51 -24.92
CA ALA A 321 -14.65 -19.80 -24.91
C ALA A 321 -14.56 -18.46 -24.15
N LEU A 322 -13.94 -18.48 -22.95
CA LEU A 322 -13.75 -17.28 -22.14
C LEU A 322 -12.91 -16.23 -22.86
N ALA A 323 -11.86 -16.64 -23.56
CA ALA A 323 -10.98 -15.75 -24.34
C ALA A 323 -11.70 -15.07 -25.52
N ARG A 324 -12.76 -15.68 -26.08
CA ARG A 324 -13.60 -15.03 -27.10
C ARG A 324 -14.54 -14.00 -26.50
N LEU A 325 -15.05 -14.28 -25.29
CA LEU A 325 -15.97 -13.38 -24.58
C LEU A 325 -15.25 -12.20 -23.92
N LEU A 326 -14.08 -12.46 -23.34
CA LEU A 326 -13.27 -11.52 -22.58
C LEU A 326 -11.80 -11.63 -23.03
N PRO A 327 -11.42 -10.99 -24.16
CA PRO A 327 -10.11 -11.13 -24.80
C PRO A 327 -9.02 -10.32 -24.08
N THR A 328 -8.87 -10.52 -22.77
CA THR A 328 -7.85 -9.83 -21.98
C THR A 328 -6.52 -10.60 -21.97
N PRO A 329 -5.37 -9.92 -21.83
CA PRO A 329 -4.07 -10.59 -21.77
C PRO A 329 -3.96 -11.59 -20.61
N VAL A 330 -4.60 -11.31 -19.47
CA VAL A 330 -4.64 -12.22 -18.31
C VAL A 330 -5.43 -13.50 -18.62
N VAL A 331 -6.57 -13.40 -19.33
CA VAL A 331 -7.32 -14.57 -19.77
C VAL A 331 -6.52 -15.40 -20.78
N GLN A 332 -5.79 -14.76 -21.69
CA GLN A 332 -4.91 -15.46 -22.63
C GLN A 332 -3.74 -16.16 -21.92
N LEU A 333 -3.15 -15.55 -20.89
CA LEU A 333 -2.11 -16.18 -20.09
C LEU A 333 -2.63 -17.43 -19.37
N ASN A 334 -3.81 -17.34 -18.75
CA ASN A 334 -4.45 -18.49 -18.10
C ASN A 334 -4.80 -19.60 -19.11
N ARG A 335 -5.24 -19.23 -20.32
CA ARG A 335 -5.46 -20.16 -21.43
C ARG A 335 -4.16 -20.86 -21.85
N ALA A 336 -3.03 -20.15 -21.86
CA ALA A 336 -1.72 -20.73 -22.19
C ALA A 336 -1.32 -21.83 -21.21
N VAL A 337 -1.58 -21.63 -19.90
CA VAL A 337 -1.38 -22.68 -18.88
C VAL A 337 -2.25 -23.90 -19.20
N ALA A 338 -3.54 -23.69 -19.47
CA ALA A 338 -4.45 -24.79 -19.79
C ALA A 338 -4.04 -25.58 -21.04
N LEU A 339 -3.60 -24.89 -22.10
CA LEU A 339 -3.07 -25.52 -23.31
C LEU A 339 -1.78 -26.27 -23.04
N GLY A 340 -0.88 -25.71 -22.22
CA GLY A 340 0.35 -26.36 -21.80
C GLY A 340 0.11 -27.67 -21.05
N MET A 341 -0.94 -27.72 -20.23
CA MET A 341 -1.32 -28.93 -19.51
C MET A 341 -2.07 -29.95 -20.40
N ALA A 342 -2.89 -29.50 -21.35
CA ALA A 342 -3.68 -30.37 -22.22
C ALA A 342 -2.87 -30.95 -23.40
N HIS A 343 -1.96 -30.16 -23.96
CA HIS A 343 -1.25 -30.47 -25.22
C HIS A 343 0.28 -30.43 -25.09
N GLY A 344 0.78 -30.30 -23.85
CA GLY A 344 2.21 -30.29 -23.54
C GLY A 344 2.81 -28.88 -23.43
N PRO A 345 3.92 -28.73 -22.68
CA PRO A 345 4.44 -27.43 -22.27
C PRO A 345 4.87 -26.53 -23.44
N ALA A 346 5.27 -27.10 -24.58
CA ALA A 346 5.60 -26.34 -25.79
C ALA A 346 4.40 -25.57 -26.36
N ALA A 347 3.19 -26.15 -26.33
CA ALA A 347 1.98 -25.50 -26.83
C ALA A 347 1.59 -24.30 -25.96
N GLY A 348 1.74 -24.42 -24.64
CA GLY A 348 1.55 -23.31 -23.71
C GLY A 348 2.61 -22.22 -23.92
N LEU A 349 3.87 -22.61 -24.04
CA LEU A 349 4.99 -21.65 -24.16
C LEU A 349 4.86 -20.79 -25.41
N ALA A 350 4.44 -21.36 -26.54
CA ALA A 350 4.22 -20.61 -27.78
C ALA A 350 3.19 -19.48 -27.59
N LEU A 351 2.10 -19.72 -26.85
CA LEU A 351 1.11 -18.69 -26.55
C LEU A 351 1.66 -17.67 -25.54
N VAL A 352 2.39 -18.10 -24.50
CA VAL A 352 3.03 -17.20 -23.54
C VAL A 352 4.03 -16.27 -24.22
N ASP A 353 4.87 -16.78 -25.12
CA ASP A 353 5.86 -15.98 -25.84
C ASP A 353 5.17 -14.88 -26.67
N SER A 354 3.99 -15.14 -27.25
CA SER A 354 3.21 -14.10 -27.96
C SER A 354 2.70 -12.98 -27.05
N LEU A 355 2.58 -13.23 -25.74
CA LEU A 355 2.12 -12.25 -24.74
C LEU A 355 3.26 -11.41 -24.16
N THR A 356 4.53 -11.79 -24.36
CA THR A 356 5.69 -11.10 -23.76
C THR A 356 5.84 -9.64 -24.18
N GLY A 357 5.31 -9.27 -25.36
CA GLY A 357 5.30 -7.91 -25.87
C GLY A 357 4.12 -7.05 -25.40
N ASP A 358 3.14 -7.61 -24.69
CA ASP A 358 1.93 -6.88 -24.29
C ASP A 358 2.23 -5.88 -23.15
N PRO A 359 2.00 -4.57 -23.33
CA PRO A 359 2.26 -3.57 -22.31
C PRO A 359 1.49 -3.81 -21.00
N ALA A 360 0.31 -4.42 -21.04
CA ALA A 360 -0.52 -4.66 -19.85
C ALA A 360 0.06 -5.73 -18.92
N LEU A 361 0.95 -6.60 -19.42
CA LEU A 361 1.57 -7.68 -18.64
C LEU A 361 3.03 -7.39 -18.26
N ARG A 362 3.58 -6.22 -18.64
CA ARG A 362 4.99 -5.86 -18.43
C ARG A 362 5.46 -6.05 -16.98
N ASP A 363 4.63 -5.57 -16.04
CA ASP A 363 4.92 -5.59 -14.60
C ASP A 363 4.13 -6.70 -13.87
N TYR A 364 3.52 -7.63 -14.61
CA TYR A 364 2.70 -8.70 -14.05
C TYR A 364 3.54 -9.95 -13.80
N HIS A 365 3.89 -10.21 -12.54
CA HIS A 365 4.81 -11.29 -12.16
C HIS A 365 4.41 -12.70 -12.62
N LEU A 366 3.11 -12.97 -12.82
CA LEU A 366 2.66 -14.29 -13.28
C LEU A 366 3.05 -14.61 -14.73
N LEU A 367 3.26 -13.61 -15.58
CA LEU A 367 3.72 -13.84 -16.95
C LEU A 367 5.10 -14.53 -16.98
N PRO A 368 6.16 -13.95 -16.39
CA PRO A 368 7.45 -14.62 -16.29
C PRO A 368 7.38 -15.89 -15.41
N SER A 369 6.53 -15.94 -14.38
CA SER A 369 6.36 -17.16 -13.57
C SER A 369 5.84 -18.35 -14.40
N VAL A 370 4.81 -18.14 -15.22
CA VAL A 370 4.24 -19.19 -16.08
C VAL A 370 5.24 -19.59 -17.17
N ARG A 371 5.92 -18.60 -17.77
CA ARG A 371 6.98 -18.86 -18.76
C ARG A 371 8.09 -19.73 -18.17
N GLY A 372 8.58 -19.38 -16.97
CA GLY A 372 9.59 -20.13 -16.25
C GLY A 372 9.17 -21.58 -15.96
N ASP A 373 7.93 -21.81 -15.53
CA ASP A 373 7.43 -23.17 -15.28
C ASP A 373 7.38 -24.04 -16.55
N LEU A 374 6.91 -23.47 -17.67
CA LEU A 374 6.86 -24.17 -18.95
C LEU A 374 8.26 -24.47 -19.50
N LEU A 375 9.20 -23.53 -19.37
CA LEU A 375 10.60 -23.72 -19.74
C LEU A 375 11.29 -24.80 -18.91
N ALA A 376 11.04 -24.82 -17.59
CA ALA A 376 11.58 -25.84 -16.70
C ALA A 376 11.08 -27.24 -17.09
N ARG A 377 9.78 -27.38 -17.40
CA ARG A 377 9.19 -28.65 -17.89
C ARG A 377 9.77 -29.11 -19.24
N LEU A 378 10.30 -28.19 -20.04
CA LEU A 378 10.98 -28.46 -21.31
C LEU A 378 12.50 -28.71 -21.14
N GLY A 379 13.03 -28.65 -19.92
CA GLY A 379 14.47 -28.78 -19.64
C GLY A 379 15.30 -27.55 -20.02
N ARG A 380 14.67 -26.41 -20.35
CA ARG A 380 15.34 -25.13 -20.67
C ARG A 380 15.66 -24.37 -19.38
N LEU A 381 16.52 -24.99 -18.56
CA LEU A 381 16.73 -24.64 -17.16
C LEU A 381 17.27 -23.22 -16.96
N GLU A 382 18.24 -22.78 -17.75
CA GLU A 382 18.83 -21.44 -17.60
C GLU A 382 17.82 -20.33 -17.90
N GLU A 383 17.01 -20.50 -18.95
CA GLU A 383 15.94 -19.56 -19.27
C GLU A 383 14.85 -19.56 -18.20
N ALA A 384 14.49 -20.75 -17.69
CA ALA A 384 13.53 -20.87 -16.60
C ALA A 384 14.00 -20.15 -15.33
N ARG A 385 15.28 -20.27 -14.98
CA ARG A 385 15.89 -19.59 -13.83
C ARG A 385 15.77 -18.07 -13.96
N LEU A 386 16.13 -17.50 -15.11
CA LEU A 386 16.04 -16.06 -15.37
C LEU A 386 14.59 -15.55 -15.30
N GLU A 387 13.63 -16.32 -15.80
CA GLU A 387 12.22 -15.97 -15.71
C GLU A 387 11.69 -16.02 -14.28
N PHE A 388 12.08 -17.01 -13.47
CA PHE A 388 11.71 -17.05 -12.05
C PHE A 388 12.34 -15.89 -11.26
N GLU A 389 13.58 -15.50 -11.55
CA GLU A 389 14.22 -14.31 -10.96
C GLU A 389 13.49 -13.02 -11.33
N ARG A 390 13.11 -12.88 -12.61
CA ARG A 390 12.28 -11.77 -13.07
C ARG A 390 10.92 -11.75 -12.38
N ALA A 391 10.26 -12.90 -12.28
CA ALA A 391 8.98 -13.02 -11.59
C ALA A 391 9.10 -12.64 -10.11
N ALA A 392 10.15 -13.08 -9.42
CA ALA A 392 10.43 -12.67 -8.04
C ALA A 392 10.58 -11.15 -7.92
N SER A 393 11.32 -10.50 -8.84
CA SER A 393 11.52 -9.04 -8.81
C SER A 393 10.25 -8.21 -8.99
N LEU A 394 9.20 -8.79 -9.59
CA LEU A 394 7.92 -8.14 -9.84
C LEU A 394 6.85 -8.49 -8.78
N ALA A 395 7.11 -9.46 -7.90
CA ALA A 395 6.15 -9.89 -6.89
C ALA A 395 6.04 -8.86 -5.75
N GLY A 396 4.83 -8.34 -5.53
CA GLY A 396 4.53 -7.39 -4.44
C GLY A 396 4.29 -8.05 -3.08
N ASN A 397 4.06 -9.37 -3.07
CA ASN A 397 3.86 -10.18 -1.86
C ASN A 397 5.17 -10.89 -1.46
N VAL A 398 5.51 -10.85 -0.17
CA VAL A 398 6.78 -11.39 0.35
C VAL A 398 6.86 -12.92 0.18
N ALA A 399 5.76 -13.63 0.39
CA ALA A 399 5.72 -15.09 0.27
C ALA A 399 5.79 -15.54 -1.20
N GLU A 400 5.17 -14.81 -2.14
CA GLU A 400 5.31 -15.06 -3.58
C GLU A 400 6.73 -14.78 -4.06
N HIS A 401 7.33 -13.66 -3.65
CA HIS A 401 8.73 -13.35 -3.94
C HIS A 401 9.66 -14.47 -3.44
N ALA A 402 9.50 -14.91 -2.19
CA ALA A 402 10.31 -15.98 -1.61
C ALA A 402 10.12 -17.32 -2.34
N PHE A 403 8.89 -17.65 -2.73
CA PHE A 403 8.58 -18.84 -3.51
C PHE A 403 9.27 -18.84 -4.88
N LEU A 404 9.13 -17.75 -5.64
CA LEU A 404 9.72 -17.61 -6.97
C LEU A 404 11.26 -17.62 -6.90
N HIS A 405 11.83 -16.98 -5.88
CA HIS A 405 13.28 -17.03 -5.65
C HIS A 405 13.76 -18.45 -5.29
N ARG A 406 13.00 -19.23 -4.50
CA ARG A 406 13.34 -20.64 -4.23
C ARG A 406 13.28 -21.48 -5.51
N ARG A 407 12.24 -21.31 -6.33
CA ARG A 407 12.11 -21.98 -7.64
C ARG A 407 13.32 -21.70 -8.54
N ALA A 408 13.82 -20.45 -8.57
CA ALA A 408 15.04 -20.12 -9.28
C ALA A 408 16.28 -20.81 -8.68
N ALA A 409 16.40 -20.85 -7.35
CA ALA A 409 17.56 -21.42 -6.66
C ALA A 409 17.62 -22.96 -6.71
N GLU A 410 16.48 -23.63 -6.86
CA GLU A 410 16.39 -25.09 -7.06
C GLU A 410 16.90 -25.54 -8.42
N ILE A 411 16.91 -24.63 -9.41
CA ILE A 411 17.49 -24.90 -10.73
C ILE A 411 19.02 -24.80 -10.61
N PRO A 412 19.77 -25.90 -10.87
CA PRO A 412 21.21 -25.88 -10.76
C PRO A 412 21.80 -24.82 -11.71
N ALA A 413 22.43 -23.79 -11.14
CA ALA A 413 23.26 -22.90 -11.93
C ALA A 413 24.46 -23.70 -12.46
N PRO A 414 24.88 -23.52 -13.72
CA PRO A 414 26.15 -24.06 -14.16
C PRO A 414 27.25 -23.53 -13.22
N ALA A 415 28.01 -24.43 -12.61
CA ALA A 415 29.10 -24.05 -11.72
C ALA A 415 30.12 -23.20 -12.50
N ALA A 416 30.12 -21.89 -12.26
CA ALA A 416 31.11 -21.02 -12.86
C ALA A 416 32.41 -21.10 -12.05
N PRO A 417 33.56 -21.31 -12.70
CA PRO A 417 34.85 -21.28 -12.03
C PRO A 417 35.24 -19.83 -11.71
N GLY A 418 35.02 -19.35 -10.48
CA GLY A 418 35.50 -18.02 -10.05
C GLY A 418 34.88 -17.46 -8.76
N PRO A 419 35.46 -16.39 -8.18
CA PRO A 419 34.91 -15.71 -7.00
C PRO A 419 33.54 -15.12 -7.32
N THR A 420 32.63 -15.11 -6.34
CA THR A 420 31.32 -14.47 -6.51
C THR A 420 31.40 -12.96 -6.27
N LEU A 421 30.41 -12.22 -6.76
CA LEU A 421 30.26 -10.79 -6.52
C LEU A 421 30.28 -10.45 -5.03
N GLY A 422 29.64 -11.27 -4.20
CA GLY A 422 29.62 -11.08 -2.74
C GLY A 422 30.98 -11.18 -2.09
N GLN A 423 31.79 -12.15 -2.53
CA GLN A 423 33.16 -12.33 -2.07
C GLN A 423 34.05 -11.16 -2.53
N ALA A 424 34.02 -10.85 -3.82
CA ALA A 424 34.82 -9.78 -4.42
C ALA A 424 34.52 -8.40 -3.81
N ALA A 425 33.23 -8.10 -3.56
CA ALA A 425 32.84 -6.85 -2.93
C ALA A 425 33.33 -6.71 -1.49
N ARG A 426 33.44 -7.81 -0.74
CA ARG A 426 33.98 -7.81 0.63
C ARG A 426 35.48 -7.52 0.61
N GLU A 427 36.22 -8.26 -0.20
CA GLU A 427 37.68 -8.10 -0.36
C GLU A 427 38.05 -6.68 -0.83
N PHE A 428 37.27 -6.09 -1.74
CA PHE A 428 37.46 -4.72 -2.18
C PHE A 428 37.29 -3.68 -1.06
N LEU A 429 36.32 -3.86 -0.16
CA LEU A 429 36.04 -2.89 0.90
C LEU A 429 37.01 -3.02 2.07
N GLU A 430 37.61 -4.20 2.25
CA GLU A 430 38.60 -4.48 3.30
C GLU A 430 40.04 -4.08 2.88
N ARG A 431 40.26 -3.67 1.63
CA ARG A 431 41.58 -3.29 1.14
C ARG A 431 42.13 -2.04 1.84
N GLY A 432 43.44 -1.99 2.03
CA GLY A 432 44.14 -0.79 2.50
C GLY A 432 43.97 0.40 1.55
N GLY A 433 43.93 1.61 2.10
CA GLY A 433 43.90 2.87 1.32
C GLY A 433 42.51 3.50 1.10
N LEU A 434 41.45 2.99 1.73
CA LEU A 434 40.13 3.64 1.78
C LEU A 434 39.88 4.23 3.17
N ASP A 435 39.46 5.50 3.25
CA ASP A 435 39.00 6.10 4.50
C ASP A 435 37.61 5.59 4.89
N ALA A 436 37.24 5.73 6.17
CA ALA A 436 35.98 5.22 6.71
C ALA A 436 34.73 5.82 6.03
N GLY A 437 34.80 7.05 5.52
CA GLY A 437 33.73 7.66 4.73
C GLY A 437 33.59 7.01 3.36
N THR A 438 34.70 6.73 2.70
CA THR A 438 34.70 6.03 1.41
C THR A 438 34.25 4.58 1.54
N VAL A 439 34.67 3.83 2.57
CA VAL A 439 34.18 2.46 2.81
C VAL A 439 32.67 2.43 2.99
N ARG A 440 32.11 3.37 3.77
CA ARG A 440 30.63 3.48 3.92
C ARG A 440 29.96 3.78 2.58
N SER A 441 30.47 4.75 1.82
CA SER A 441 29.88 5.15 0.54
C SER A 441 29.97 4.05 -0.51
N TYR A 442 31.11 3.37 -0.62
CA TYR A 442 31.33 2.29 -1.57
C TYR A 442 30.55 1.05 -1.17
N GLY A 443 30.52 0.73 0.13
CA GLY A 443 29.74 -0.36 0.70
C GLY A 443 28.24 -0.20 0.45
N GLN A 444 27.70 1.01 0.52
CA GLN A 444 26.30 1.27 0.16
C GLN A 444 26.02 0.92 -1.30
N THR A 445 26.93 1.30 -2.22
CA THR A 445 26.79 1.00 -3.65
C THR A 445 26.86 -0.50 -3.91
N LEU A 446 27.89 -1.16 -3.40
CA LEU A 446 28.13 -2.58 -3.64
C LEU A 446 27.08 -3.47 -2.98
N ARG A 447 26.54 -3.09 -1.82
CA ARG A 447 25.40 -3.77 -1.21
C ARG A 447 24.17 -3.73 -2.12
N ARG A 448 23.87 -2.59 -2.72
CA ARG A 448 22.73 -2.47 -3.66
C ARG A 448 22.96 -3.30 -4.92
N LEU A 449 24.18 -3.32 -5.45
CA LEU A 449 24.54 -4.15 -6.58
C LEU A 449 24.37 -5.66 -6.26
N ARG A 450 24.84 -6.10 -5.09
CA ARG A 450 24.71 -7.50 -4.62
C ARG A 450 23.25 -7.91 -4.41
N LEU A 451 22.40 -7.02 -3.89
CA LEU A 451 20.97 -7.30 -3.72
C LEU A 451 20.24 -7.38 -5.06
N ALA A 452 20.63 -6.57 -6.04
CA ALA A 452 19.98 -6.55 -7.35
C ALA A 452 20.48 -7.65 -8.30
N VAL A 453 21.77 -7.98 -8.23
CA VAL A 453 22.40 -8.95 -9.14
C VAL A 453 22.56 -10.34 -8.51
N GLY A 454 22.54 -10.43 -7.18
CA GLY A 454 22.74 -11.67 -6.43
C GLY A 454 24.15 -11.82 -5.86
N ASP A 455 24.24 -12.28 -4.61
CA ASP A 455 25.50 -12.41 -3.88
C ASP A 455 26.39 -13.55 -4.41
N ARG A 456 25.74 -14.57 -4.99
CA ARG A 456 26.37 -15.78 -5.53
C ARG A 456 26.72 -15.65 -7.01
N THR A 457 26.41 -14.53 -7.65
CA THR A 457 26.69 -14.31 -9.07
C THR A 457 28.19 -14.38 -9.30
N PRO A 458 28.67 -15.25 -10.22
CA PRO A 458 30.08 -15.32 -10.57
C PRO A 458 30.58 -13.95 -11.02
N LEU A 459 31.72 -13.50 -10.50
CA LEU A 459 32.24 -12.18 -10.85
C LEU A 459 32.50 -12.05 -12.35
N ALA A 460 32.97 -13.14 -12.98
CA ALA A 460 33.23 -13.20 -14.42
C ALA A 460 31.97 -13.07 -15.29
N SER A 461 30.77 -13.35 -14.75
CA SER A 461 29.50 -13.19 -15.48
C SER A 461 28.86 -11.82 -15.24
N LEU A 462 29.45 -10.96 -14.41
CA LEU A 462 28.96 -9.61 -14.19
C LEU A 462 29.25 -8.77 -15.44
N THR A 463 28.21 -8.16 -16.01
CA THR A 463 28.31 -7.34 -17.22
C THR A 463 27.95 -5.89 -16.91
N ALA A 464 28.34 -4.98 -17.80
CA ALA A 464 27.93 -3.57 -17.72
C ALA A 464 26.39 -3.43 -17.66
N ASP A 465 25.66 -4.29 -18.37
CA ASP A 465 24.20 -4.33 -18.38
C ASP A 465 23.57 -4.71 -17.04
N HIS A 466 24.12 -5.73 -16.37
CA HIS A 466 23.72 -6.11 -15.00
C HIS A 466 23.89 -4.93 -14.05
N VAL A 467 25.04 -4.26 -14.15
CA VAL A 467 25.35 -3.08 -13.34
C VAL A 467 24.42 -1.93 -13.70
N ALA A 468 24.22 -1.61 -14.98
CA ALA A 468 23.39 -0.50 -15.44
C ALA A 468 21.92 -0.65 -15.02
N ARG A 469 21.35 -1.87 -15.08
CA ARG A 469 19.99 -2.15 -14.58
C ARG A 469 19.89 -1.93 -13.07
N ALA A 470 20.80 -2.53 -12.30
CA ALA A 470 20.83 -2.35 -10.84
C ALA A 470 21.03 -0.88 -10.45
N PHE A 471 21.88 -0.16 -11.20
CA PHE A 471 22.22 1.23 -10.96
C PHE A 471 21.06 2.17 -11.31
N THR A 472 20.34 1.91 -12.41
CA THR A 472 19.16 2.67 -12.82
C THR A 472 17.99 2.42 -11.88
N ALA A 473 17.75 1.18 -11.45
CA ALA A 473 16.71 0.87 -10.46
C ALA A 473 16.97 1.56 -9.11
N ALA A 474 18.23 1.63 -8.68
CA ALA A 474 18.58 2.23 -7.39
C ALA A 474 18.70 3.76 -7.44
N TRP A 475 19.18 4.32 -8.54
CA TRP A 475 19.57 5.74 -8.62
C TRP A 475 19.16 6.44 -9.92
N GLY A 476 18.29 5.87 -10.76
CA GLY A 476 17.84 6.46 -12.03
C GLY A 476 17.36 7.90 -11.89
N GLU A 477 16.56 8.16 -10.87
CA GLU A 477 16.03 9.50 -10.53
C GLU A 477 16.91 10.28 -9.55
N ALA A 478 18.09 9.77 -9.19
CA ALA A 478 18.96 10.44 -8.24
C ALA A 478 19.60 11.70 -8.84
N ALA A 479 19.74 12.73 -8.00
CA ALA A 479 20.47 13.94 -8.34
C ALA A 479 21.88 13.64 -8.86
N ALA A 480 22.39 14.47 -9.78
CA ALA A 480 23.67 14.25 -10.47
C ALA A 480 24.84 13.97 -9.52
N ALA A 481 24.90 14.64 -8.36
CA ALA A 481 25.95 14.41 -7.36
C ALA A 481 25.87 13.01 -6.71
N THR A 482 24.66 12.52 -6.44
CA THR A 482 24.43 11.17 -5.88
C THR A 482 24.72 10.11 -6.93
N TRP A 483 24.23 10.31 -8.16
CA TRP A 483 24.54 9.46 -9.31
C TRP A 483 26.06 9.32 -9.53
N ASN A 484 26.76 10.45 -9.62
CA ASN A 484 28.20 10.46 -9.87
C ASN A 484 29.00 9.81 -8.73
N ARG A 485 28.53 9.89 -7.47
CA ARG A 485 29.17 9.23 -6.32
C ARG A 485 29.08 7.71 -6.41
N HIS A 486 27.88 7.17 -6.65
CA HIS A 486 27.70 5.73 -6.79
C HIS A 486 28.42 5.20 -8.04
N ARG A 487 28.46 5.99 -9.11
CA ARG A 487 29.19 5.66 -10.34
C ARG A 487 30.69 5.53 -10.04
N SER A 488 31.23 6.45 -9.24
CA SER A 488 32.63 6.40 -8.81
C SER A 488 32.94 5.10 -8.07
N ALA A 489 32.04 4.64 -7.19
CA ALA A 489 32.22 3.38 -6.47
C ALA A 489 32.24 2.17 -7.43
N VAL A 490 31.34 2.12 -8.42
CA VAL A 490 31.33 1.07 -9.46
C VAL A 490 32.63 1.10 -10.26
N ARG A 491 33.10 2.28 -10.68
CA ARG A 491 34.37 2.42 -11.41
C ARG A 491 35.56 1.97 -10.59
N SER A 492 35.62 2.33 -9.30
CA SER A 492 36.71 1.92 -8.41
C SER A 492 36.69 0.42 -8.16
N PHE A 493 35.51 -0.19 -8.01
CA PHE A 493 35.36 -1.64 -7.87
C PHE A 493 35.76 -2.36 -9.16
N GLY A 494 35.27 -1.91 -10.31
CA GLY A 494 35.61 -2.48 -11.62
C GLY A 494 37.11 -2.39 -11.92
N ALA A 495 37.75 -1.24 -11.67
CA ALA A 495 39.20 -1.11 -11.85
C ALA A 495 40.00 -2.04 -10.92
N TRP A 496 39.54 -2.28 -9.69
CA TRP A 496 40.19 -3.22 -8.77
C TRP A 496 40.01 -4.68 -9.21
N ALA A 497 38.83 -5.02 -9.74
CA ALA A 497 38.51 -6.36 -10.21
C ALA A 497 39.04 -6.66 -11.63
N SER A 498 39.80 -5.74 -12.26
CA SER A 498 40.20 -5.82 -13.68
C SER A 498 39.01 -5.94 -14.65
N MET A 499 37.93 -5.24 -14.32
CA MET A 499 36.68 -5.15 -15.09
C MET A 499 36.27 -3.68 -15.29
N GLU A 500 37.12 -2.89 -15.94
CA GLU A 500 36.89 -1.44 -16.15
C GLU A 500 35.61 -1.14 -16.93
N HIS A 501 35.17 -2.11 -17.73
CA HIS A 501 33.96 -2.04 -18.55
C HIS A 501 32.66 -2.06 -17.72
N LEU A 502 32.68 -2.42 -16.43
CA LEU A 502 31.45 -2.52 -15.61
C LEU A 502 30.69 -1.21 -15.46
N ALA A 503 31.36 -0.08 -15.62
CA ALA A 503 30.71 1.24 -15.58
C ALA A 503 30.32 1.75 -16.98
N ALA A 504 30.45 0.94 -18.03
CA ALA A 504 29.98 1.31 -19.37
C ALA A 504 28.47 1.56 -19.34
N GLY A 505 28.01 2.61 -20.03
CA GLY A 505 26.61 3.06 -20.02
C GLY A 505 26.19 3.86 -18.76
N LEU A 506 27.05 3.97 -17.74
CA LEU A 506 26.82 4.89 -16.62
C LEU A 506 27.47 6.23 -16.93
N ASP A 507 26.85 7.07 -17.76
CA ASP A 507 27.44 8.37 -18.10
C ASP A 507 27.49 9.32 -16.89
N ARG A 508 28.55 10.13 -16.82
CA ARG A 508 28.66 11.14 -15.77
C ARG A 508 27.58 12.19 -16.01
N ARG A 509 26.70 12.42 -15.03
CA ARG A 509 25.69 13.47 -15.11
C ARG A 509 26.32 14.82 -14.80
N ALA A 510 25.95 15.84 -15.58
CA ALA A 510 26.38 17.20 -15.33
C ALA A 510 25.86 17.66 -13.95
N GLU A 511 26.76 18.07 -13.08
CA GLU A 511 26.39 18.64 -11.78
C GLU A 511 26.12 20.13 -11.96
N THR A 512 24.85 20.51 -12.04
CA THR A 512 24.44 21.90 -11.82
C THR A 512 24.56 22.16 -10.32
N ARG A 513 25.65 22.80 -9.88
CA ARG A 513 25.72 23.33 -8.52
C ARG A 513 25.01 24.68 -8.51
N PRO A 514 23.78 24.79 -7.97
CA PRO A 514 23.19 26.10 -7.75
C PRO A 514 24.14 26.88 -6.84
N ARG A 515 24.56 28.08 -7.26
CA ARG A 515 25.31 28.99 -6.39
C ARG A 515 24.41 29.31 -5.21
N THR A 516 24.72 28.72 -4.05
CA THR A 516 23.99 29.01 -2.81
C THR A 516 24.30 30.44 -2.44
N ARG A 517 23.37 31.36 -2.72
CA ARG A 517 23.52 32.78 -2.36
C ARG A 517 23.40 32.93 -0.84
N GLY A 518 24.21 33.82 -0.28
CA GLY A 518 24.10 34.24 1.13
C GLY A 518 22.70 34.78 1.47
N ILE A 519 22.47 35.01 2.76
CA ILE A 519 21.28 35.74 3.24
C ILE A 519 21.58 37.23 3.15
N GLY A 520 20.67 38.00 2.54
CA GLY A 520 20.85 39.44 2.31
C GLY A 520 21.11 40.23 3.59
N PRO A 521 21.81 41.39 3.54
CA PRO A 521 22.16 42.15 4.74
C PRO A 521 20.92 42.61 5.52
N ALA A 522 19.83 42.99 4.83
CA ALA A 522 18.58 43.39 5.46
C ALA A 522 17.90 42.24 6.23
N GLN A 523 17.91 41.02 5.68
CA GLN A 523 17.37 39.85 6.37
C GLN A 523 18.25 39.43 7.55
N LEU A 524 19.57 39.58 7.45
CA LEU A 524 20.49 39.33 8.57
C LEU A 524 20.28 40.34 9.70
N GLU A 525 20.18 41.64 9.39
CA GLU A 525 19.84 42.69 10.35
C GLU A 525 18.49 42.41 11.03
N ALA A 526 17.46 42.07 10.26
CA ALA A 526 16.16 41.70 10.80
C ALA A 526 16.26 40.49 11.74
N LEU A 527 17.05 39.48 11.38
CA LEU A 527 17.29 38.31 12.22
C LEU A 527 18.02 38.67 13.52
N TRP A 528 19.06 39.50 13.46
CA TRP A 528 19.85 39.89 14.64
C TRP A 528 19.07 40.74 15.65
N ASN A 529 18.11 41.52 15.16
CA ASN A 529 17.31 42.43 15.98
C ASN A 529 16.03 41.78 16.55
N ARG A 530 15.80 40.48 16.32
CA ARG A 530 14.65 39.76 16.90
C ARG A 530 14.80 39.56 18.41
N PRO A 531 13.86 40.08 19.24
CA PRO A 531 13.95 39.96 20.69
C PRO A 531 13.56 38.58 21.22
N ASP A 532 12.85 37.79 20.42
CA ASP A 532 12.30 36.48 20.80
C ASP A 532 13.27 35.30 20.55
N LEU A 533 14.47 35.57 20.03
CA LEU A 533 15.47 34.54 19.77
C LEU A 533 16.21 34.12 21.04
N PRO A 534 16.22 32.83 21.39
CA PRO A 534 16.97 32.38 22.55
C PRO A 534 18.50 32.56 22.33
N LEU A 535 19.22 32.71 23.44
CA LEU A 535 20.66 33.01 23.44
C LEU A 535 21.48 31.99 22.63
N ARG A 536 21.16 30.69 22.73
CA ARG A 536 21.84 29.61 22.01
C ARG A 536 21.77 29.81 20.50
N GLU A 537 20.58 29.99 19.96
CA GLU A 537 20.30 30.17 18.53
C GLU A 537 21.00 31.41 18.01
N ARG A 538 20.84 32.54 18.71
CA ARG A 538 21.46 33.82 18.36
C ARG A 538 22.98 33.71 18.29
N THR A 539 23.60 33.04 19.27
CA THR A 539 25.06 32.84 19.31
C THR A 539 25.53 31.89 18.21
N LEU A 540 24.83 30.76 18.00
CA LEU A 540 25.17 29.77 16.97
C LEU A 540 25.14 30.38 15.57
N TRP A 541 24.04 31.06 15.23
CA TRP A 541 23.86 31.61 13.88
C TRP A 541 24.84 32.75 13.61
N ARG A 542 25.14 33.56 14.62
CA ARG A 542 26.12 34.64 14.50
C ARG A 542 27.54 34.13 14.38
N LEU A 543 27.90 33.09 15.14
CA LEU A 543 29.19 32.41 15.02
C LEU A 543 29.36 31.80 13.62
N LEU A 544 28.33 31.12 13.09
CA LEU A 544 28.36 30.58 11.73
C LEU A 544 28.53 31.66 10.66
N HIS A 545 27.88 32.81 10.85
CA HIS A 545 27.98 33.92 9.92
C HIS A 545 29.36 34.60 9.97
N GLU A 546 29.86 34.92 11.15
CA GLU A 546 31.12 35.66 11.33
C GLU A 546 32.36 34.83 11.00
N SER A 547 32.31 33.51 11.26
CA SER A 547 33.44 32.59 11.04
C SER A 547 33.55 32.08 9.61
N ALA A 548 32.43 32.09 8.86
CA ALA A 548 32.28 31.34 7.62
C ALA A 548 32.71 29.85 7.73
N ALA A 549 32.74 29.29 8.94
CA ALA A 549 33.14 27.90 9.17
C ALA A 549 32.03 26.91 8.75
N GLY A 550 32.40 25.65 8.57
CA GLY A 550 31.42 24.58 8.33
C GLY A 550 30.50 24.39 9.55
N VAL A 551 29.21 24.16 9.30
CA VAL A 551 28.22 23.98 10.38
C VAL A 551 28.61 22.86 11.33
N THR A 552 29.12 21.75 10.80
CA THR A 552 29.60 20.62 11.61
C THR A 552 30.78 21.01 12.50
N ALA A 553 31.72 21.82 11.99
CA ALA A 553 32.88 22.28 12.76
C ALA A 553 32.47 23.17 13.93
N VAL A 554 31.49 24.06 13.74
CA VAL A 554 30.95 24.91 14.81
C VAL A 554 30.17 24.10 15.84
N LEU A 555 29.34 23.14 15.40
CA LEU A 555 28.58 22.29 16.32
C LEU A 555 29.47 21.31 17.10
N SER A 556 30.65 20.96 16.58
CA SER A 556 31.62 20.10 17.27
C SER A 556 32.44 20.82 18.34
N LEU A 557 32.43 22.16 18.40
CA LEU A 557 33.20 22.91 19.39
C LEU A 557 32.81 22.52 20.82
N ASN A 558 33.83 22.38 21.68
CA ASN A 558 33.64 22.33 23.11
C ASN A 558 34.08 23.63 23.77
N VAL A 559 33.69 23.80 25.04
CA VAL A 559 34.02 24.99 25.82
C VAL A 559 35.52 25.09 26.09
N GLU A 560 36.18 23.95 26.33
CA GLU A 560 37.64 23.89 26.54
C GLU A 560 38.45 24.24 25.28
N ASP A 561 37.83 24.20 24.10
CA ASP A 561 38.49 24.54 22.84
C ASP A 561 38.43 26.06 22.53
N LEU A 562 37.76 26.84 23.38
CA LEU A 562 37.55 28.28 23.16
C LEU A 562 38.69 29.13 23.73
N ASP A 563 39.24 29.96 22.87
CA ASP A 563 40.13 31.07 23.22
C ASP A 563 39.33 32.37 23.06
N LEU A 564 38.77 32.86 24.18
CA LEU A 564 37.89 34.02 24.20
C LEU A 564 38.65 35.33 23.95
N ASP A 565 39.92 35.38 24.36
CA ASP A 565 40.78 36.56 24.20
C ASP A 565 41.16 36.75 22.72
N ASP A 566 41.60 35.68 22.06
CA ASP A 566 41.95 35.71 20.63
C ASP A 566 40.74 35.47 19.69
N ARG A 567 39.55 35.28 20.26
CA ARG A 567 38.28 35.06 19.54
C ARG A 567 38.35 33.92 18.52
N ARG A 568 38.89 32.78 18.95
CA ARG A 568 39.08 31.60 18.10
C ARG A 568 38.85 30.30 18.86
N ALA A 569 38.57 29.24 18.13
CA ALA A 569 38.44 27.90 18.69
C ALA A 569 38.92 26.82 17.73
N ARG A 570 39.42 25.71 18.29
CA ARG A 570 39.89 24.55 17.52
C ARG A 570 38.72 23.63 17.19
N ALA A 571 38.57 23.25 15.92
CA ALA A 571 37.57 22.30 15.45
C ALA A 571 38.25 21.24 14.57
N GLY A 572 38.72 20.15 15.19
CA GLY A 572 39.55 19.14 14.53
C GLY A 572 40.84 19.75 13.97
N ASP A 573 41.07 19.61 12.66
CA ASP A 573 42.23 20.19 11.98
C ASP A 573 42.08 21.67 11.62
N SER A 574 40.89 22.26 11.84
CA SER A 574 40.55 23.62 11.43
C SER A 574 40.37 24.59 12.61
N TRP A 575 40.43 25.89 12.32
CA TRP A 575 40.15 26.96 13.28
C TRP A 575 38.84 27.67 12.94
N VAL A 576 38.07 28.01 13.97
CA VAL A 576 36.86 28.83 13.88
C VAL A 576 37.12 30.13 14.60
N SER A 577 37.18 31.26 13.89
CA SER A 577 37.32 32.60 14.47
C SER A 577 36.00 33.37 14.42
N TRP A 578 35.79 34.33 15.32
CA TRP A 578 34.57 35.13 15.35
C TRP A 578 34.81 36.61 15.62
N ARG A 579 33.78 37.43 15.42
CA ARG A 579 33.85 38.89 15.55
C ARG A 579 33.10 39.36 16.80
N SER A 580 32.92 40.68 16.91
CA SER A 580 32.34 41.35 18.08
C SER A 580 30.92 40.91 18.40
N GLY A 581 30.18 40.40 17.42
CA GLY A 581 28.82 39.96 17.62
C GLY A 581 28.74 38.67 18.43
N THR A 582 29.53 37.67 18.07
CA THR A 582 29.62 36.43 18.83
C THR A 582 30.35 36.65 20.15
N ALA A 583 31.41 37.47 20.17
CA ALA A 583 32.20 37.73 21.38
C ALA A 583 31.36 38.29 22.55
N ARG A 584 30.29 39.05 22.26
CA ARG A 584 29.37 39.56 23.30
C ARG A 584 28.43 38.51 23.88
N LEU A 585 28.15 37.43 23.14
CA LEU A 585 27.14 36.43 23.53
C LEU A 585 27.78 35.16 24.11
N LEU A 586 29.02 34.87 23.71
CA LEU A 586 29.70 33.63 24.06
C LEU A 586 29.95 33.47 25.56
N PRO A 587 30.34 34.51 26.34
CA PRO A 587 30.49 34.40 27.79
C PRO A 587 29.18 33.99 28.48
N ASP A 588 28.07 34.61 28.10
CA ASP A 588 26.74 34.30 28.64
C ASP A 588 26.27 32.88 28.23
N LEU A 589 26.62 32.42 27.03
CA LEU A 589 26.28 31.07 26.56
C LEU A 589 27.12 29.99 27.27
N VAL A 590 28.39 30.28 27.54
CA VAL A 590 29.27 29.40 28.30
C VAL A 590 28.75 29.30 29.73
N ALA A 591 28.30 30.41 30.33
CA ALA A 591 27.68 30.46 31.64
C ALA A 591 28.53 29.81 32.75
N GLY A 592 29.84 30.04 32.71
CA GLY A 592 30.80 29.50 33.69
C GLY A 592 31.19 28.03 33.50
N ARG A 593 30.66 27.35 32.47
CA ARG A 593 31.09 25.98 32.13
C ARG A 593 32.57 25.96 31.76
N THR A 594 33.29 24.91 32.14
CA THR A 594 34.72 24.77 31.82
C THR A 594 35.00 23.69 30.79
N ARG A 595 34.04 22.78 30.53
CA ARG A 595 34.20 21.69 29.58
C ARG A 595 32.91 21.16 28.96
N GLY A 596 33.03 20.49 27.83
CA GLY A 596 31.94 19.80 27.11
C GLY A 596 31.33 20.63 25.97
N PRO A 597 30.28 20.12 25.30
CA PRO A 597 29.78 20.72 24.07
C PRO A 597 29.33 22.18 24.24
N LEU A 598 29.75 23.06 23.34
CA LEU A 598 29.38 24.48 23.39
C LEU A 598 27.88 24.69 23.24
N PHE A 599 27.27 24.06 22.23
CA PHE A 599 25.85 24.15 21.94
C PHE A 599 25.11 22.89 22.41
N LEU A 600 24.19 23.07 23.37
CA LEU A 600 23.45 21.99 24.01
C LEU A 600 21.97 22.00 23.63
N THR A 601 21.30 20.85 23.69
CA THR A 601 19.84 20.77 23.57
C THR A 601 19.13 21.31 24.82
N ASP A 602 17.87 21.73 24.68
CA ASP A 602 17.08 22.27 25.81
C ASP A 602 16.80 21.23 26.90
N ARG A 603 16.65 19.96 26.50
CA ARG A 603 16.29 18.85 27.38
C ARG A 603 17.42 17.84 27.48
N ARG A 604 17.48 17.13 28.61
CA ARG A 604 18.33 15.96 28.80
C ARG A 604 17.86 14.81 27.90
N PRO A 605 18.77 13.97 27.39
CA PRO A 605 18.38 12.78 26.64
C PRO A 605 17.59 11.81 27.53
N GLY A 606 16.59 11.13 26.95
CA GLY A 606 15.83 10.10 27.63
C GLY A 606 16.62 8.79 27.80
N PRO A 607 16.19 7.89 28.71
CA PRO A 607 16.95 6.69 29.10
C PRO A 607 17.21 5.69 27.96
N SER A 608 16.41 5.71 26.90
CA SER A 608 16.53 4.79 25.76
C SER A 608 17.55 5.22 24.69
N ARG A 609 18.18 6.40 24.83
CA ARG A 609 19.18 6.91 23.88
C ARG A 609 20.27 7.68 24.63
N VAL A 610 21.23 6.97 25.19
CA VAL A 610 22.41 7.56 25.85
C VAL A 610 23.41 7.99 24.76
N PRO A 611 23.66 9.29 24.57
CA PRO A 611 24.69 9.77 23.64
C PRO A 611 26.09 9.33 24.10
N ALA A 612 27.07 9.38 23.19
CA ALA A 612 28.46 9.18 23.56
C ALA A 612 28.88 10.18 24.66
N GLN A 613 29.79 9.77 25.54
CA GLN A 613 30.22 10.59 26.68
C GLN A 613 30.78 11.95 26.24
N ALA A 614 31.45 12.01 25.08
CA ALA A 614 31.97 13.24 24.47
C ALA A 614 30.88 14.22 23.97
N ASP A 615 29.65 13.75 23.80
CA ASP A 615 28.50 14.56 23.37
C ASP A 615 27.56 14.94 24.54
N LEU A 616 27.96 14.63 25.77
CA LEU A 616 27.23 15.00 26.98
C LEU A 616 27.96 16.11 27.73
N CYS A 617 27.24 17.16 28.08
CA CYS A 617 27.77 18.17 28.98
C CYS A 617 27.86 17.58 30.40
N PRO A 618 29.05 17.54 31.01
CA PRO A 618 29.23 16.93 32.33
C PRO A 618 28.51 17.70 33.45
N GLU A 619 28.28 19.01 33.26
CA GLU A 619 27.64 19.86 34.27
C GLU A 619 26.11 19.82 34.17
N THR A 620 25.56 19.83 32.96
CA THR A 620 24.10 19.94 32.76
C THR A 620 23.42 18.61 32.45
N GLY A 621 24.17 17.59 32.02
CA GLY A 621 23.66 16.32 31.51
C GLY A 621 22.91 16.44 30.17
N ARG A 622 22.94 17.62 29.54
CA ARG A 622 22.31 17.85 28.23
C ARG A 622 23.26 17.42 27.12
N ARG A 623 22.68 17.01 25.99
CA ARG A 623 23.47 16.53 24.85
C ARG A 623 23.85 17.66 23.90
N ARG A 624 24.89 17.44 23.09
CA ARG A 624 25.26 18.29 21.96
C ARG A 624 24.08 18.50 21.02
N LEU A 625 23.93 19.73 20.54
CA LEU A 625 22.93 20.08 19.54
C LEU A 625 23.29 19.43 18.19
N SER A 626 22.38 18.63 17.64
CA SER A 626 22.59 17.99 16.33
C SER A 626 22.38 18.97 15.19
N TYR A 627 23.00 18.67 14.04
CA TYR A 627 22.82 19.46 12.81
C TYR A 627 21.35 19.58 12.42
N GLU A 628 20.60 18.48 12.44
CA GLU A 628 19.19 18.44 12.04
C GLU A 628 18.33 19.34 12.93
N ARG A 629 18.59 19.33 14.24
CA ARG A 629 17.84 20.18 15.17
C ARG A 629 18.21 21.64 15.00
N ALA A 630 19.49 21.96 14.82
CA ALA A 630 19.94 23.32 14.56
C ALA A 630 19.36 23.87 13.25
N GLU A 631 19.35 23.07 12.18
CA GLU A 631 18.80 23.39 10.87
C GLU A 631 17.29 23.64 10.94
N TYR A 632 16.54 22.79 11.65
CA TYR A 632 15.11 22.94 11.87
C TYR A 632 14.77 24.26 12.57
N LEU A 633 15.48 24.58 13.66
CA LEU A 633 15.26 25.81 14.42
C LEU A 633 15.54 27.05 13.58
N PHE A 634 16.61 27.02 12.78
CA PHE A 634 16.96 28.12 11.90
C PHE A 634 15.93 28.35 10.80
N LYS A 635 15.44 27.29 10.14
CA LYS A 635 14.37 27.39 9.15
C LYS A 635 13.09 27.97 9.74
N GLN A 636 12.70 27.49 10.92
CA GLN A 636 11.50 27.98 11.60
C GLN A 636 11.61 29.48 11.93
N ALA A 637 12.77 29.92 12.44
CA ALA A 637 13.01 31.32 12.80
C ALA A 637 13.14 32.25 11.59
N THR A 638 13.58 31.75 10.43
CA THR A 638 13.79 32.55 9.23
C THR A 638 12.65 32.44 8.22
N ARG A 639 11.62 31.64 8.49
CA ARG A 639 10.50 31.39 7.57
C ARG A 639 9.82 32.67 7.07
N ALA A 640 9.62 33.64 7.96
CA ALA A 640 9.02 34.93 7.63
C ALA A 640 9.99 35.91 6.93
N LEU A 641 11.30 35.63 7.01
CA LEU A 641 12.35 36.45 6.38
C LEU A 641 12.71 35.94 4.98
N ASP A 642 12.37 34.69 4.68
CA ASP A 642 12.58 34.06 3.38
C ASP A 642 11.40 34.35 2.45
N PRO A 643 11.59 35.05 1.31
CA PRO A 643 10.52 35.35 0.37
C PRO A 643 9.79 34.11 -0.18
N ALA A 644 10.44 32.95 -0.17
CA ALA A 644 9.83 31.67 -0.57
C ALA A 644 8.94 31.04 0.52
N GLY A 645 9.02 31.51 1.77
CA GLY A 645 8.24 30.99 2.90
C GLY A 645 8.70 29.64 3.45
N ASP A 646 9.86 29.13 3.00
CA ASP A 646 10.44 27.84 3.39
C ASP A 646 11.47 27.97 4.54
N GLY A 647 12.05 29.16 4.70
CA GLY A 647 13.10 29.45 5.67
C GLY A 647 14.49 29.10 5.15
N TYR A 648 15.49 29.83 5.64
CA TYR A 648 16.88 29.66 5.21
C TYR A 648 17.54 28.43 5.84
N THR A 649 18.48 27.84 5.10
CA THR A 649 19.34 26.75 5.60
C THR A 649 20.57 27.30 6.30
N LEU A 650 21.11 26.60 7.30
CA LEU A 650 22.27 27.07 8.07
C LEU A 650 23.49 27.33 7.19
N ARG A 651 23.63 26.58 6.10
CA ARG A 651 24.71 26.76 5.12
C ARG A 651 24.71 28.13 4.46
N ARG A 652 23.55 28.81 4.36
CA ARG A 652 23.45 30.14 3.74
C ARG A 652 24.07 31.25 4.58
N LEU A 653 24.23 31.04 5.90
CA LEU A 653 24.91 32.01 6.78
C LEU A 653 26.41 32.18 6.44
N ARG A 654 27.01 31.13 5.86
CA ARG A 654 28.43 31.07 5.52
C ARG A 654 28.77 31.78 4.22
N TYR A 655 27.82 31.90 3.30
CA TYR A 655 28.11 32.45 1.98
C TYR A 655 27.98 33.98 2.01
N PRO A 656 28.93 34.72 1.41
CA PRO A 656 28.74 36.13 1.19
C PRO A 656 27.52 36.36 0.28
N THR A 657 26.86 37.49 0.48
CA THR A 657 25.69 37.92 -0.30
C THR A 657 26.03 38.18 -1.75
#